data_AF-A0A6A3T285-F1
#
_entry.id   AF-A0A6A3T285-F1
#
_cell.length_a   1.000
_cell.length_b   1.000
_cell.length_c   1.000
_cell.angle_alpha   90.00
_cell.angle_beta   90.00
_cell.angle_gamma   90.00
#
_symmetry.space_group_name_H-M   'P 1'
#
loop_
_entity.id
_entity.type
_entity.pdbx_description
1 polymer ?
#
loop_
_entity_poly.entity_id
_entity_poly.type
_entity_poly.pdbx_seq_one_letter_code
_entity_poly.pdbx_strand_id
1 'polypeptide(L)'
;MQIRERVRTFLNLGKEILAHVHEQDPVYAESKGISDRLTWILTQERGFMWDDSYTGEQITLTAFESHTDVVLSHLHGLLTLQKIDAEPQSYDARRRLLFFVNSLFMDMPLAPLLEEMKSWSVMTPFYAEDVLYSRKDLESKQDGLDVHTLLFLQTLYKRDWENFLERVKPKKNIWKDPESAIELRMWASLRGQTLSRTVQGMMYGEAAIRLLAEIEQVPQQKLEELINTKFTYVVACQIYGRQKKNNDPKASDIEFLLHRFPNLRVAYIDEVRVNYQKEQSYFSVLIKGGEEIGSVHEIYRVRLPGNPILGEGKPENQNAAIVFTRGENLQTIDMNQDGYLEEGLKMRNLLEEFDKGTADRPYTIVGIPEHIFTGSVSSLANYMALQETSFVTLSQRTLARPLRMRLHYGHPDVFNKLFFITRGGISKASKGINLSEDIFAGYNNCMRGGSVAFPEYTKCGKGRDVGMQQIYKFEAKLAQGAAEQSLSRDVYRISQRLDFFKLLSFYYNHVGFYLSTSIIIWTVYILLYCNLLRSLLSLEGVGGREPVLLSHLQLMLGSVAFLTTAPLLATISVERGFKAAMNEILVLFVTGGPLYFLFHIGTKWFYFGQTILAGGAKYRATGRGFVTKHSAFDELYRFYASSHLYAAAEIAIGLTLYYMFTIGDQYFAMTWSLWLVFASWYWSPFWFNPLSFEWSDVMEDFRVWFKWMRGDGGNPNQSWEAWFKEENAYFSTLRPWSKACVTVKGGLFALIAFSISSTGSEHHSILTESTWLPLAICCSMAAVYLSAEAVFFTSSRAHGENGLVRFLKLLLVLVLGSGLVVAFVYVDGMWQCLLSMGYLAAAVGCWALVLFGSNSRFVGTLYFVHDAVLGMVTLSLILLLAALYVPGKIQTWLLYNNALSRGVVIEDILRANSSNDDRDDDLSVQQMRSIILEQQRFINVLTASGSETDIRAAGPGKKDDLMHAMSDNTLNAVLRNMSESELSALQDSSSRLQAIMSEEERKVAQRKQQQEEQRLAEAGINPSLSRTRRAFSTSDFSAIPANASPFNLPTQNGSAASGNRTSAANGPHAAV
;
A
#
# COMPACT_ATOMS: atom_id res chain seq x y z
N MET A 1 24.63 -24.42 53.70
CA MET A 1 26.10 -24.55 53.78
C MET A 1 26.77 -24.81 52.42
N GLN A 2 26.41 -25.87 51.67
CA GLN A 2 27.05 -26.18 50.37
C GLN A 2 26.90 -25.10 49.27
N ILE A 3 25.75 -24.41 49.19
CA ILE A 3 25.51 -23.37 48.17
C ILE A 3 26.40 -22.15 48.43
N ARG A 4 26.46 -21.67 49.68
CA ARG A 4 27.32 -20.56 50.11
C ARG A 4 28.79 -20.78 49.72
N GLU A 5 29.34 -21.95 50.02
CA GLU A 5 30.72 -22.32 49.68
C GLU A 5 30.94 -22.33 48.16
N ARG A 6 29.98 -22.84 47.38
CA ARG A 6 30.06 -22.82 45.91
C ARG A 6 30.03 -21.40 45.35
N VAL A 7 29.16 -20.52 45.87
CA VAL A 7 29.08 -19.12 45.44
C VAL A 7 30.36 -18.36 45.82
N ARG A 8 30.89 -18.57 47.04
CA ARG A 8 32.17 -17.99 47.46
C ARG A 8 33.33 -18.45 46.57
N THR A 9 33.38 -19.75 46.25
CA THR A 9 34.39 -20.32 45.34
C THR A 9 34.28 -19.71 43.95
N PHE A 10 33.07 -19.58 43.42
CA PHE A 10 32.81 -18.96 42.12
C PHE A 10 33.24 -17.49 42.06
N LEU A 11 32.89 -16.70 43.08
CA LEU A 11 33.28 -15.28 43.16
C LEU A 11 34.80 -15.11 43.26
N ASN A 12 35.48 -15.99 44.01
CA ASN A 12 36.94 -16.00 44.09
C ASN A 12 37.59 -16.38 42.74
N LEU A 13 37.05 -17.37 42.04
CA LEU A 13 37.51 -17.76 40.71
C LEU A 13 37.34 -16.62 39.70
N GLY A 14 36.18 -15.96 39.69
CA GLY A 14 35.93 -14.80 38.82
C GLY A 14 36.88 -13.63 39.11
N LYS A 15 37.17 -13.38 40.38
CA LYS A 15 38.17 -12.38 40.80
C LYS A 15 39.57 -12.74 40.33
N GLU A 16 39.96 -14.02 40.42
CA GLU A 16 41.26 -14.51 39.97
C GLU A 16 41.43 -14.38 38.45
N ILE A 17 40.40 -14.72 37.67
CA ILE A 17 40.40 -14.53 36.21
C ILE A 17 40.59 -13.06 35.83
N LEU A 18 39.87 -12.15 36.50
CA LEU A 18 39.95 -10.71 36.23
C LEU A 18 41.28 -10.07 36.68
N ALA A 19 42.00 -10.69 37.61
CA ALA A 19 43.32 -10.23 38.04
C ALA A 19 44.41 -10.42 36.96
N HIS A 20 44.15 -11.22 35.92
CA HIS A 20 45.10 -11.51 34.85
C HIS A 20 44.93 -10.61 33.60
N VAL A 21 44.03 -9.63 33.63
CA VAL A 21 43.83 -8.68 32.51
C VAL A 21 44.94 -7.63 32.50
N HIS A 22 45.66 -7.52 31.37
CA HIS A 22 46.78 -6.58 31.22
C HIS A 22 46.30 -5.12 31.10
N GLU A 23 47.08 -4.17 31.64
CA GLU A 23 46.73 -2.73 31.68
C GLU A 23 46.57 -2.06 30.30
N GLN A 24 47.10 -2.68 29.24
CA GLN A 24 47.01 -2.16 27.87
C GLN A 24 45.74 -2.62 27.13
N ASP A 25 44.97 -3.53 27.72
CA ASP A 25 43.74 -4.06 27.14
C ASP A 25 42.60 -3.03 27.26
N PRO A 26 41.82 -2.74 26.19
CA PRO A 26 40.70 -1.80 26.25
C PRO A 26 39.69 -2.07 27.37
N VAL A 27 39.61 -3.31 27.85
CA VAL A 27 38.65 -3.77 28.88
C VAL A 27 39.24 -3.68 30.30
N TYR A 28 40.49 -3.25 30.49
CA TYR A 28 41.15 -3.21 31.80
C TYR A 28 40.39 -2.37 32.83
N ALA A 29 39.88 -1.21 32.44
CA ALA A 29 39.14 -0.32 33.34
C ALA A 29 37.84 -0.96 33.86
N GLU A 30 37.09 -1.64 33.00
CA GLU A 30 35.90 -2.39 33.39
C GLU A 30 36.25 -3.62 34.24
N SER A 31 37.30 -4.37 33.84
CA SER A 31 37.76 -5.56 34.54
C SER A 31 38.22 -5.25 35.97
N LYS A 32 38.95 -4.14 36.15
CA LYS A 32 39.37 -3.62 37.45
C LYS A 32 38.17 -3.19 38.30
N GLY A 33 37.23 -2.45 37.70
CA GLY A 33 36.00 -2.06 38.38
C GLY A 33 35.15 -3.24 38.85
N ILE A 34 35.10 -4.33 38.08
CA ILE A 34 34.42 -5.58 38.49
C ILE A 34 35.22 -6.28 39.59
N SER A 35 36.54 -6.38 39.49
CA SER A 35 37.41 -6.97 40.51
C SER A 35 37.29 -6.26 41.87
N ASP A 36 37.21 -4.92 41.86
CA ASP A 36 37.02 -4.11 43.06
C ASP A 36 35.65 -4.38 43.71
N ARG A 37 34.58 -4.52 42.90
CA ARG A 37 33.25 -4.90 43.39
C ARG A 37 33.20 -6.32 43.94
N LEU A 38 33.85 -7.28 43.28
CA LEU A 38 33.98 -8.66 43.78
C LEU A 38 34.73 -8.69 45.09
N THR A 39 35.81 -7.90 45.22
CA THR A 39 36.54 -7.74 46.47
C THR A 39 35.65 -7.16 47.56
N TRP A 40 34.87 -6.13 47.23
CA TRP A 40 33.90 -5.56 48.16
C TRP A 40 32.90 -6.61 48.65
N ILE A 41 32.31 -7.39 47.75
CA ILE A 41 31.35 -8.47 48.07
C ILE A 41 31.98 -9.52 48.97
N LEU A 42 33.25 -9.88 48.73
CA LEU A 42 33.94 -10.98 49.40
C LEU A 42 34.50 -10.62 50.78
N THR A 43 35.01 -9.41 50.98
CA THR A 43 35.86 -9.11 52.15
C THR A 43 35.48 -7.89 52.97
N GLN A 44 34.63 -6.99 52.47
CA GLN A 44 34.29 -5.75 53.20
C GLN A 44 33.17 -6.00 54.21
N GLU A 45 33.17 -5.31 55.35
CA GLU A 45 32.19 -5.48 56.47
C GLU A 45 30.70 -5.25 56.10
N ARG A 46 30.40 -4.90 54.85
CA ARG A 46 29.05 -4.78 54.28
C ARG A 46 28.82 -5.61 53.02
N GLY A 47 29.83 -6.34 52.56
CA GLY A 47 29.77 -7.16 51.36
C GLY A 47 29.02 -8.46 51.61
N PHE A 48 28.21 -8.94 50.68
CA PHE A 48 27.30 -10.09 50.90
C PHE A 48 27.95 -11.34 51.55
N MET A 49 29.24 -11.59 51.34
CA MET A 49 29.98 -12.75 51.85
C MET A 49 30.80 -12.48 53.13
N TRP A 50 30.68 -11.30 53.73
CA TRP A 50 31.49 -10.82 54.86
C TRP A 50 31.30 -11.64 56.15
N ASP A 51 30.05 -12.02 56.44
CA ASP A 51 29.67 -12.84 57.57
C ASP A 51 28.98 -14.11 57.09
N ASP A 52 29.58 -15.24 57.45
CA ASP A 52 29.12 -16.58 57.14
C ASP A 52 27.70 -16.88 57.63
N SER A 53 27.31 -16.29 58.77
CA SER A 53 25.99 -16.44 59.37
C SER A 53 24.97 -15.64 58.57
N TYR A 54 25.22 -14.34 58.37
CA TYR A 54 24.41 -13.46 57.52
C TYR A 54 24.19 -14.04 56.12
N THR A 55 25.26 -14.43 55.39
CA THR A 55 25.11 -14.98 54.04
C THR A 55 24.30 -16.28 54.05
N GLY A 56 24.52 -17.13 55.06
CA GLY A 56 23.78 -18.38 55.22
C GLY A 56 22.28 -18.13 55.43
N GLU A 57 21.94 -17.18 56.29
CA GLU A 57 20.56 -16.77 56.56
C GLU A 57 19.89 -16.16 55.32
N GLN A 58 20.56 -15.22 54.64
CA GLN A 58 20.02 -14.60 53.42
C GLN A 58 19.79 -15.62 52.30
N ILE A 59 20.76 -16.51 52.04
CA ILE A 59 20.59 -17.59 51.05
C ILE A 59 19.42 -18.49 51.42
N THR A 60 19.20 -18.76 52.71
CA THR A 60 18.10 -19.58 53.19
C THR A 60 16.76 -18.87 53.00
N LEU A 61 16.67 -17.59 53.39
CA LEU A 61 15.47 -16.76 53.18
C LEU A 61 15.11 -16.68 51.70
N THR A 62 16.08 -16.41 50.84
CA THR A 62 15.88 -16.40 49.38
C THR A 62 15.46 -17.78 48.88
N ALA A 63 16.09 -18.88 49.32
CA ALA A 63 15.72 -20.23 48.86
C ALA A 63 14.28 -20.65 49.22
N PHE A 64 13.69 -20.08 50.28
CA PHE A 64 12.30 -20.35 50.69
C PHE A 64 11.30 -19.29 50.21
N GLU A 65 11.76 -18.24 49.53
CA GLU A 65 10.89 -17.22 48.96
C GLU A 65 10.26 -17.75 47.66
N SER A 66 8.93 -17.65 47.56
CA SER A 66 8.13 -18.26 46.48
C SER A 66 8.48 -17.77 45.07
N HIS A 67 9.15 -16.62 44.97
CA HIS A 67 9.53 -16.00 43.69
C HIS A 67 10.97 -16.30 43.27
N THR A 68 11.78 -16.91 44.14
CA THR A 68 13.22 -17.08 43.91
C THR A 68 13.53 -17.97 42.72
N ASP A 69 12.81 -19.07 42.53
CA ASP A 69 13.02 -19.96 41.37
C ASP A 69 12.77 -19.23 40.05
N VAL A 70 11.77 -18.34 40.02
CA VAL A 70 11.46 -17.51 38.85
C VAL A 70 12.57 -16.49 38.61
N VAL A 71 13.01 -15.80 39.67
CA VAL A 71 14.09 -14.81 39.59
C VAL A 71 15.40 -15.47 39.13
N LEU A 72 15.75 -16.65 39.67
CA LEU A 72 16.94 -17.40 39.29
C LEU A 72 16.87 -17.88 37.84
N SER A 73 15.71 -18.36 37.39
CA SER A 73 15.48 -18.74 36.00
C SER A 73 15.69 -17.54 35.05
N HIS A 74 15.12 -16.38 35.39
CA HIS A 74 15.29 -15.15 34.61
C HIS A 74 16.73 -14.65 34.61
N LEU A 75 17.39 -14.65 35.77
CA LEU A 75 18.79 -14.22 35.90
C LEU A 75 19.72 -15.16 35.15
N HIS A 76 19.51 -16.47 35.25
CA HIS A 76 20.24 -17.47 34.48
C HIS A 76 20.03 -17.27 32.98
N GLY A 77 18.79 -17.05 32.55
CA GLY A 77 18.47 -16.70 31.16
C GLY A 77 19.24 -15.45 30.71
N LEU A 78 19.15 -14.35 31.46
CA LEU A 78 19.85 -13.09 31.16
C LEU A 78 21.38 -13.26 31.04
N LEU A 79 21.97 -14.12 31.87
CA LEU A 79 23.42 -14.35 31.89
C LEU A 79 23.91 -15.39 30.88
N THR A 80 23.03 -16.27 30.39
CA THR A 80 23.42 -17.38 29.47
C THR A 80 22.91 -17.21 28.04
N LEU A 81 21.89 -16.38 27.82
CA LEU A 81 21.38 -16.08 26.48
C LEU A 81 22.44 -15.35 25.66
N GLN A 82 22.76 -15.90 24.49
CA GLN A 82 23.54 -15.14 23.51
C GLN A 82 22.69 -13.97 23.00
N LYS A 83 23.35 -12.88 22.62
CA LYS A 83 22.67 -11.68 22.08
C LYS A 83 21.69 -12.05 20.95
N ILE A 84 22.05 -13.01 20.10
CA ILE A 84 21.22 -13.44 18.96
C ILE A 84 19.93 -14.15 19.39
N ASP A 85 19.94 -14.81 20.54
CA ASP A 85 18.80 -15.54 21.10
C ASP A 85 17.91 -14.62 21.96
N ALA A 86 18.50 -13.58 22.56
CA ALA A 86 17.77 -12.57 23.33
C ALA A 86 17.08 -11.52 22.44
N GLU A 87 17.58 -11.28 21.23
CA GLU A 87 17.04 -10.26 20.33
C GLU A 87 15.77 -10.77 19.62
N PRO A 88 14.64 -10.03 19.66
CA PRO A 88 13.43 -10.44 18.97
C PRO A 88 13.68 -10.68 17.47
N GLN A 89 13.25 -11.83 16.96
CA GLN A 89 13.42 -12.14 15.54
C GLN A 89 12.61 -11.21 14.62
N SER A 90 11.47 -10.71 15.10
CA SER A 90 10.62 -9.78 14.34
C SER A 90 11.26 -8.39 14.28
N TYR A 91 11.43 -7.87 13.07
CA TYR A 91 11.96 -6.53 12.84
C TYR A 91 11.14 -5.45 13.55
N ASP A 92 9.80 -5.57 13.53
CA ASP A 92 8.94 -4.56 14.12
C ASP A 92 9.06 -4.55 15.65
N ALA A 93 9.18 -5.72 16.28
CA ALA A 93 9.43 -5.84 17.71
C ALA A 93 10.75 -5.18 18.12
N ARG A 94 11.83 -5.42 17.37
CA ARG A 94 13.13 -4.77 17.62
C ARG A 94 13.06 -3.26 17.52
N ARG A 95 12.46 -2.75 16.43
CA ARG A 95 12.28 -1.31 16.20
C ARG A 95 11.51 -0.65 17.36
N ARG A 96 10.40 -1.26 17.76
CA ARG A 96 9.51 -0.78 18.81
C ARG A 96 10.21 -0.74 20.17
N LEU A 97 10.83 -1.84 20.58
CA LEU A 97 11.54 -1.92 21.86
C LEU A 97 12.78 -1.01 21.89
N LEU A 98 13.52 -0.92 20.78
CA LEU A 98 14.65 0.00 20.67
C LEU A 98 14.21 1.46 20.83
N PHE A 99 13.12 1.85 20.16
CA PHE A 99 12.56 3.19 20.32
C PHE A 99 12.11 3.43 21.77
N PHE A 100 11.39 2.50 22.37
CA PHE A 100 10.93 2.60 23.74
C PHE A 100 12.10 2.81 24.71
N VAL A 101 13.11 1.94 24.69
CA VAL A 101 14.28 2.04 25.58
C VAL A 101 15.02 3.37 25.37
N ASN A 102 15.26 3.78 24.12
CA ASN A 102 15.93 5.06 23.85
C ASN A 102 15.10 6.27 24.30
N SER A 103 13.77 6.19 24.19
CA SER A 103 12.87 7.28 24.58
C SER A 103 12.83 7.51 26.09
N LEU A 104 13.17 6.51 26.92
CA LEU A 104 13.24 6.65 28.38
C LEU A 104 14.37 7.60 28.83
N PHE A 105 15.38 7.82 27.98
CA PHE A 105 16.48 8.75 28.24
C PHE A 105 16.24 10.16 27.68
N MET A 106 15.08 10.41 27.07
CA MET A 106 14.69 11.74 26.60
C MET A 106 14.15 12.60 27.74
N ASP A 107 14.13 13.91 27.54
CA ASP A 107 13.47 14.85 28.46
C ASP A 107 11.96 14.56 28.50
N MET A 108 11.50 14.03 29.63
CA MET A 108 10.13 13.58 29.86
C MET A 108 9.65 14.10 31.23
N PRO A 109 8.40 14.56 31.37
CA PRO A 109 7.84 14.90 32.67
C PRO A 109 7.88 13.72 33.63
N LEU A 110 7.95 13.99 34.93
CA LEU A 110 7.80 12.96 35.95
C LEU A 110 6.41 12.32 35.84
N ALA A 111 6.36 10.99 35.98
CA ALA A 111 5.11 10.26 35.96
C ALA A 111 4.34 10.52 37.26
N PRO A 112 3.08 11.00 37.21
CA PRO A 112 2.22 11.04 38.38
C PRO A 112 1.74 9.63 38.74
N LEU A 113 1.24 9.47 39.97
CA LEU A 113 0.50 8.27 40.37
C LEU A 113 -0.76 8.13 39.51
N LEU A 114 -1.22 6.89 39.28
CA LEU A 114 -2.40 6.66 38.43
C LEU A 114 -3.66 7.37 38.92
N GLU A 115 -3.85 7.49 40.24
CA GLU A 115 -4.98 8.23 40.81
C GLU A 115 -4.94 9.72 40.47
N GLU A 116 -3.74 10.31 40.34
CA GLU A 116 -3.51 11.73 40.04
C GLU A 116 -3.40 12.02 38.54
N MET A 117 -3.14 10.99 37.72
CA MET A 117 -3.04 11.11 36.27
C MET A 117 -4.28 11.76 35.66
N LYS A 118 -4.09 12.72 34.74
CA LYS A 118 -5.16 13.33 33.95
C LYS A 118 -5.90 12.28 33.12
N SER A 119 -7.21 12.44 32.99
CA SER A 119 -8.01 11.54 32.16
C SER A 119 -7.91 11.91 30.67
N TRP A 120 -8.01 10.92 29.78
CA TRP A 120 -8.10 11.18 28.34
C TRP A 120 -9.10 10.27 27.64
N SER A 121 -9.67 10.79 26.55
CA SER A 121 -10.50 10.02 25.63
C SER A 121 -9.82 9.92 24.29
N VAL A 122 -9.90 8.76 23.65
CA VAL A 122 -9.52 8.60 22.25
C VAL A 122 -10.78 8.69 21.40
N MET A 123 -10.69 9.36 20.25
CA MET A 123 -11.76 9.42 19.28
C MET A 123 -11.26 9.10 17.88
N THR A 124 -11.92 8.14 17.22
CA THR A 124 -11.61 7.74 15.84
C THR A 124 -12.83 7.90 14.93
N PRO A 125 -12.81 8.82 13.95
CA PRO A 125 -13.85 8.87 12.93
C PRO A 125 -13.73 7.67 11.99
N PHE A 126 -14.86 7.03 11.73
CA PHE A 126 -14.98 5.88 10.86
C PHE A 126 -16.15 6.06 9.89
N TYR A 127 -15.98 5.64 8.65
CA TYR A 127 -17.07 5.65 7.69
C TYR A 127 -17.43 4.24 7.25
N ALA A 128 -16.70 3.70 6.28
CA ALA A 128 -17.07 2.48 5.58
C ALA A 128 -15.85 1.63 5.22
N GLU A 129 -14.67 1.94 5.77
CA GLU A 129 -13.46 1.16 5.57
C GLU A 129 -13.63 -0.27 6.12
N ASP A 130 -12.67 -1.15 5.86
CA ASP A 130 -12.77 -2.54 6.30
C ASP A 130 -12.53 -2.67 7.80
N VAL A 131 -13.42 -3.40 8.46
CA VAL A 131 -13.36 -3.61 9.91
C VAL A 131 -12.43 -4.77 10.23
N LEU A 132 -12.75 -5.94 9.67
CA LEU A 132 -11.93 -7.14 9.63
C LEU A 132 -11.86 -7.59 8.17
N TYR A 133 -10.74 -8.14 7.75
CA TYR A 133 -10.71 -8.86 6.47
C TYR A 133 -11.64 -10.06 6.53
N SER A 134 -12.51 -10.19 5.52
CA SER A 134 -13.35 -11.36 5.37
C SER A 134 -12.55 -12.53 4.81
N ARG A 135 -13.09 -13.74 4.92
CA ARG A 135 -12.51 -14.91 4.26
C ARG A 135 -12.36 -14.69 2.75
N LYS A 136 -13.36 -14.06 2.13
CA LYS A 136 -13.35 -13.73 0.70
C LYS A 136 -12.19 -12.79 0.35
N ASP A 137 -11.90 -11.80 1.20
CA ASP A 137 -10.80 -10.86 0.93
C ASP A 137 -9.43 -11.54 1.05
N LEU A 138 -9.28 -12.44 2.02
CA LEU A 138 -8.05 -13.19 2.28
C LEU A 138 -7.77 -14.29 1.26
N GLU A 139 -8.82 -14.93 0.75
CA GLU A 139 -8.79 -15.92 -0.32
C GLU A 139 -8.96 -15.29 -1.71
N SER A 140 -9.11 -13.97 -1.82
CA SER A 140 -9.18 -13.32 -3.14
C SER A 140 -7.81 -13.36 -3.81
N LYS A 141 -7.78 -13.73 -5.11
CA LYS A 141 -6.60 -13.64 -5.98
C LYS A 141 -6.52 -12.27 -6.68
N GLN A 142 -6.95 -11.21 -6.00
CA GLN A 142 -7.05 -9.88 -6.63
C GLN A 142 -5.73 -9.09 -6.59
N ASP A 143 -4.74 -9.57 -5.84
CA ASP A 143 -3.40 -9.01 -5.78
C ASP A 143 -2.66 -9.38 -7.08
N GLY A 144 -2.08 -8.42 -7.81
CA GLY A 144 -1.55 -8.59 -9.18
C GLY A 144 -0.41 -9.59 -9.39
N LEU A 145 -0.12 -10.43 -8.40
CA LEU A 145 0.72 -11.62 -8.53
C LEU A 145 -0.15 -12.89 -8.68
N ASP A 146 -1.47 -12.76 -8.84
CA ASP A 146 -2.51 -13.82 -8.77
C ASP A 146 -2.42 -14.67 -7.48
N VAL A 147 -1.89 -14.05 -6.42
CA VAL A 147 -1.65 -14.70 -5.13
C VAL A 147 -2.75 -14.30 -4.14
N HIS A 148 -3.17 -15.27 -3.33
CA HIS A 148 -4.09 -15.01 -2.22
C HIS A 148 -3.47 -13.99 -1.26
N THR A 149 -4.22 -12.94 -0.89
CA THR A 149 -3.79 -11.91 0.09
C THR A 149 -3.20 -12.53 1.36
N LEU A 150 -3.76 -13.66 1.82
CA LEU A 150 -3.24 -14.38 2.99
C LEU A 150 -1.81 -14.90 2.77
N LEU A 151 -1.51 -15.47 1.61
CA LEU A 151 -0.17 -15.99 1.29
C LEU A 151 0.83 -14.83 1.16
N PHE A 152 0.41 -13.70 0.61
CA PHE A 152 1.23 -12.49 0.59
C PHE A 152 1.59 -12.00 2.00
N LEU A 153 0.62 -11.96 2.92
CA LEU A 153 0.90 -11.58 4.32
C LEU A 153 1.79 -12.61 5.05
N GLN A 154 1.61 -13.90 4.78
CA GLN A 154 2.45 -14.97 5.34
C GLN A 154 3.90 -14.86 4.89
N THR A 155 4.14 -14.54 3.61
CA THR A 155 5.50 -14.38 3.07
C THR A 155 6.15 -13.09 3.58
N LEU A 156 5.40 -11.99 3.67
CA LEU A 156 5.91 -10.72 4.18
C LEU A 156 6.22 -10.77 5.69
N TYR A 157 5.43 -11.50 6.47
CA TYR A 157 5.53 -11.60 7.94
C TYR A 157 5.78 -13.03 8.43
N LYS A 158 6.70 -13.76 7.78
CA LYS A 158 6.97 -15.18 8.05
C LYS A 158 7.18 -15.51 9.54
N ARG A 159 8.01 -14.74 10.24
CA ARG A 159 8.27 -14.95 11.68
C ARG A 159 7.05 -14.70 12.55
N ASP A 160 6.27 -13.67 12.23
CA ASP A 160 5.05 -13.41 12.98
C ASP A 160 3.96 -14.45 12.71
N TRP A 161 3.97 -15.07 11.53
CA TRP A 161 3.10 -16.20 11.20
C TRP A 161 3.47 -17.44 12.00
N GLU A 162 4.77 -17.76 12.14
CA GLU A 162 5.27 -18.83 13.00
C GLU A 162 4.79 -18.62 14.45
N ASN A 163 4.97 -17.41 15.00
CA ASN A 163 4.51 -17.04 16.35
C ASN A 163 2.97 -17.13 16.50
N PHE A 164 2.22 -16.83 15.43
CA PHE A 164 0.76 -16.96 15.43
C PHE A 164 0.34 -18.43 15.51
N LEU A 165 0.96 -19.31 14.73
CA LEU A 165 0.69 -20.73 14.75
C LEU A 165 1.05 -21.36 16.11
N GLU A 166 2.15 -20.92 16.73
CA GLU A 166 2.54 -21.34 18.07
C GLU A 166 1.50 -20.98 19.13
N ARG A 167 0.90 -19.78 19.03
CA ARG A 167 -0.10 -19.29 19.99
C ARG A 167 -1.48 -19.94 19.78
N VAL A 168 -1.97 -20.00 18.55
CA VAL A 168 -3.33 -20.47 18.23
C VAL A 168 -3.39 -22.00 18.20
N LYS A 169 -2.29 -22.68 17.85
CA LYS A 169 -2.20 -24.14 17.71
C LYS A 169 -3.36 -24.74 16.91
N PRO A 170 -3.62 -24.25 15.68
CA PRO A 170 -4.80 -24.66 14.92
C PRO A 170 -4.74 -26.13 14.51
N LYS A 171 -5.90 -26.80 14.50
CA LYS A 171 -6.05 -28.13 13.87
C LYS A 171 -5.91 -27.96 12.35
N LYS A 172 -5.22 -28.89 11.67
CA LYS A 172 -4.90 -28.94 10.22
C LYS A 172 -5.40 -27.78 9.33
N ASN A 173 -6.72 -27.56 9.23
CA ASN A 173 -7.30 -26.46 8.48
C ASN A 173 -7.90 -25.38 9.42
N ILE A 174 -7.28 -24.21 9.44
CA ILE A 174 -7.64 -23.05 10.27
C ILE A 174 -9.08 -22.58 10.02
N TRP A 175 -9.59 -22.68 8.79
CA TRP A 175 -10.93 -22.23 8.44
C TRP A 175 -12.05 -23.13 8.96
N LYS A 176 -11.75 -24.37 9.39
CA LYS A 176 -12.77 -25.32 9.87
C LYS A 176 -13.20 -25.04 11.31
N ASP A 177 -12.35 -24.38 12.08
CA ASP A 177 -12.62 -24.02 13.46
C ASP A 177 -13.02 -22.54 13.53
N PRO A 178 -14.26 -22.20 13.96
CA PRO A 178 -14.74 -20.81 13.97
C PRO A 178 -13.86 -19.86 14.78
N GLU A 179 -13.33 -20.30 15.92
CA GLU A 179 -12.44 -19.50 16.76
C GLU A 179 -11.10 -19.24 16.07
N SER A 180 -10.44 -20.30 15.57
CA SER A 180 -9.21 -20.18 14.80
C SER A 180 -9.38 -19.33 13.53
N ALA A 181 -10.54 -19.40 12.87
CA ALA A 181 -10.85 -18.59 11.69
C ALA A 181 -10.97 -17.08 12.03
N ILE A 182 -11.59 -16.74 13.15
CA ILE A 182 -11.67 -15.35 13.63
C ILE A 182 -10.28 -14.85 14.02
N GLU A 183 -9.47 -15.65 14.73
CA GLU A 183 -8.09 -15.28 15.09
C GLU A 183 -7.20 -15.13 13.84
N LEU A 184 -7.41 -15.91 12.79
CA LEU A 184 -6.75 -15.73 11.49
C LEU A 184 -7.15 -14.42 10.81
N ARG A 185 -8.45 -14.12 10.75
CA ARG A 185 -8.97 -12.85 10.22
C ARG A 185 -8.39 -11.68 11.00
N MET A 186 -8.32 -11.79 12.33
CA MET A 186 -7.74 -10.77 13.20
C MET A 186 -6.23 -10.61 12.94
N TRP A 187 -5.46 -11.70 12.88
CA TRP A 187 -4.03 -11.66 12.58
C TRP A 187 -3.73 -10.96 11.26
N ALA A 188 -4.52 -11.22 10.22
CA ALA A 188 -4.38 -10.55 8.93
C ALA A 188 -4.80 -9.07 9.00
N SER A 189 -5.91 -8.77 9.67
CA SER A 189 -6.44 -7.40 9.81
C SER A 189 -5.48 -6.48 10.57
N LEU A 190 -4.77 -7.01 11.57
CA LEU A 190 -3.72 -6.29 12.31
C LEU A 190 -2.50 -5.93 11.45
N ARG A 191 -2.34 -6.50 10.26
CA ARG A 191 -1.28 -6.17 9.28
C ARG A 191 -1.77 -5.30 8.13
N GLY A 192 -3.08 -5.11 8.02
CA GLY A 192 -3.73 -4.20 7.08
C GLY A 192 -3.99 -2.80 7.66
N GLN A 193 -4.74 -2.00 6.92
CA GLN A 193 -5.27 -0.69 7.33
C GLN A 193 -6.74 -0.80 7.73
N THR A 194 -7.03 -1.62 8.74
CA THR A 194 -8.40 -1.97 9.19
C THR A 194 -8.78 -1.29 10.51
N LEU A 195 -10.08 -1.12 10.79
CA LEU A 195 -10.56 -0.62 12.09
C LEU A 195 -10.08 -1.49 13.25
N SER A 196 -10.01 -2.80 13.06
CA SER A 196 -9.55 -3.73 14.10
C SER A 196 -8.13 -3.44 14.57
N ARG A 197 -7.23 -3.07 13.65
CA ARG A 197 -5.85 -2.65 13.98
C ARG A 197 -5.85 -1.42 14.87
N THR A 198 -6.57 -0.39 14.44
CA THR A 198 -6.66 0.88 15.16
C THR A 198 -7.28 0.71 16.53
N VAL A 199 -8.37 -0.07 16.62
CA VAL A 199 -9.04 -0.33 17.88
C VAL A 199 -8.12 -1.06 18.84
N GLN A 200 -7.49 -2.15 18.40
CA GLN A 200 -6.58 -2.88 19.25
C GLN A 200 -5.39 -2.03 19.69
N GLY A 201 -4.84 -1.23 18.78
CA GLY A 201 -3.74 -0.31 19.06
C GLY A 201 -4.10 0.73 20.13
N MET A 202 -5.28 1.36 20.03
CA MET A 202 -5.71 2.37 21.00
C MET A 202 -6.15 1.76 22.34
N MET A 203 -6.73 0.55 22.33
CA MET A 203 -7.09 -0.19 23.53
C MET A 203 -5.88 -0.63 24.35
N TYR A 204 -4.66 -0.58 23.80
CA TYR A 204 -3.45 -0.71 24.62
C TYR A 204 -3.30 0.39 25.68
N GLY A 205 -3.99 1.52 25.55
CA GLY A 205 -4.08 2.50 26.64
C GLY A 205 -4.71 1.91 27.91
N GLU A 206 -5.74 1.07 27.76
CA GLU A 206 -6.35 0.34 28.87
C GLU A 206 -5.39 -0.70 29.46
N ALA A 207 -4.74 -1.48 28.59
CA ALA A 207 -3.78 -2.49 29.01
C ALA A 207 -2.58 -1.87 29.74
N ALA A 208 -2.12 -0.70 29.30
CA ALA A 208 -1.05 0.05 29.95
C ALA A 208 -1.46 0.54 31.35
N ILE A 209 -2.66 1.11 31.52
CA ILE A 209 -3.15 1.51 32.86
C ILE A 209 -3.26 0.29 33.77
N ARG A 210 -3.79 -0.83 33.26
CA ARG A 210 -3.92 -2.07 34.05
C ARG A 210 -2.56 -2.57 34.54
N LEU A 211 -1.56 -2.63 33.65
CA LEU A 211 -0.19 -3.01 34.02
C LEU A 211 0.43 -2.03 35.03
N LEU A 212 0.24 -0.72 34.84
CA LEU A 212 0.72 0.28 35.78
C LEU A 212 0.04 0.18 37.14
N ALA A 213 -1.25 -0.19 37.18
CA ALA A 213 -2.02 -0.35 38.40
C ALA A 213 -1.57 -1.57 39.19
N GLU A 214 -1.20 -2.66 38.51
CA GLU A 214 -0.55 -3.81 39.13
C GLU A 214 0.81 -3.44 39.73
N ILE A 215 1.62 -2.66 39.00
CA ILE A 215 2.93 -2.17 39.49
C ILE A 215 2.76 -1.25 40.71
N GLU A 216 1.75 -0.38 40.71
CA GLU A 216 1.41 0.53 41.82
C GLU A 216 0.58 -0.15 42.93
N GLN A 217 0.30 -1.44 42.81
CA GLN A 217 -0.45 -2.25 43.79
C GLN A 217 -1.85 -1.71 44.11
N VAL A 218 -2.54 -1.17 43.09
CA VAL A 218 -3.92 -0.70 43.22
C VAL A 218 -4.84 -1.89 43.55
N PRO A 219 -5.75 -1.78 44.54
CA PRO A 219 -6.66 -2.87 44.88
C PRO A 219 -7.54 -3.30 43.70
N GLN A 220 -7.63 -4.62 43.44
CA GLN A 220 -8.37 -5.18 42.30
C GLN A 220 -9.83 -4.70 42.22
N GLN A 221 -10.46 -4.43 43.36
CA GLN A 221 -11.84 -3.94 43.45
C GLN A 221 -12.03 -2.54 42.84
N LYS A 222 -10.98 -1.70 42.89
CA LYS A 222 -10.99 -0.32 42.37
C LYS A 222 -10.43 -0.22 40.95
N LEU A 223 -9.78 -1.26 40.45
CA LEU A 223 -9.05 -1.25 39.19
C LEU A 223 -9.94 -0.85 38.00
N GLU A 224 -11.09 -1.51 37.85
CA GLU A 224 -12.01 -1.24 36.74
C GLU A 224 -12.65 0.16 36.83
N GLU A 225 -12.93 0.64 38.04
CA GLU A 225 -13.44 2.00 38.25
C GLU A 225 -12.38 3.06 37.88
N LEU A 226 -11.14 2.83 38.29
CA LEU A 226 -10.00 3.69 37.96
C LEU A 226 -9.79 3.75 36.45
N ILE A 227 -9.74 2.60 35.77
CA ILE A 227 -9.60 2.51 34.32
C ILE A 227 -10.71 3.30 33.61
N ASN A 228 -11.97 3.05 33.98
CA ASN A 228 -13.12 3.74 33.38
C ASN A 228 -13.14 5.26 33.61
N THR A 229 -12.52 5.72 34.69
CA THR A 229 -12.37 7.15 35.01
C THR A 229 -11.23 7.79 34.22
N LYS A 230 -10.14 7.06 33.96
CA LYS A 230 -8.93 7.59 33.33
C LYS A 230 -8.92 7.48 31.80
N PHE A 231 -9.51 6.43 31.24
CA PHE A 231 -9.45 6.16 29.80
C PHE A 231 -10.82 5.79 29.22
N THR A 232 -11.15 6.40 28.08
CA THR A 232 -12.33 6.01 27.28
C THR A 232 -12.00 6.03 25.80
N TYR A 233 -12.60 5.14 25.02
CA TYR A 233 -12.40 5.13 23.58
C TYR A 233 -13.73 5.12 22.81
N VAL A 234 -13.92 6.11 21.94
CA VAL A 234 -15.13 6.29 21.13
C VAL A 234 -14.80 6.23 19.64
N VAL A 235 -15.36 5.24 18.95
CA VAL A 235 -15.34 5.16 17.48
C VAL A 235 -16.61 5.84 16.94
N ALA A 236 -16.44 6.89 16.15
CA ALA A 236 -17.54 7.63 15.54
C ALA A 236 -17.86 7.05 14.16
N CYS A 237 -18.80 6.11 14.09
CA CYS A 237 -19.24 5.41 12.89
C CYS A 237 -20.62 5.91 12.43
N GLN A 238 -20.70 7.03 11.70
CA GLN A 238 -22.00 7.61 11.30
C GLN A 238 -22.98 6.64 10.63
N ILE A 239 -22.51 5.69 9.82
CA ILE A 239 -23.39 4.78 9.05
C ILE A 239 -23.73 3.47 9.75
N TYR A 240 -23.25 3.23 10.97
CA TYR A 240 -23.49 1.96 11.68
C TYR A 240 -24.98 1.62 11.76
N GLY A 241 -25.84 2.60 12.06
CA GLY A 241 -27.29 2.39 12.12
C GLY A 241 -27.89 1.91 10.79
N ARG A 242 -27.35 2.35 9.65
CA ARG A 242 -27.76 1.87 8.31
C ARG A 242 -27.16 0.50 8.01
N GLN A 243 -25.90 0.27 8.34
CA GLN A 243 -25.23 -1.03 8.17
C GLN A 243 -25.97 -2.13 8.94
N LYS A 244 -26.36 -1.85 10.19
CA LYS A 244 -27.15 -2.77 11.03
C LYS A 244 -28.53 -3.05 10.43
N LYS A 245 -29.25 -2.02 9.96
CA LYS A 245 -30.55 -2.19 9.29
C LYS A 245 -30.46 -2.99 7.98
N ASN A 246 -29.32 -2.92 7.29
CA ASN A 246 -29.08 -3.60 6.01
C ASN A 246 -28.43 -4.99 6.15
N ASN A 247 -28.20 -5.50 7.38
CA ASN A 247 -27.45 -6.74 7.63
C ASN A 247 -26.06 -6.76 6.95
N ASP A 248 -25.37 -5.62 6.95
CA ASP A 248 -23.99 -5.54 6.44
C ASP A 248 -23.05 -6.31 7.39
N PRO A 249 -22.19 -7.24 6.88
CA PRO A 249 -21.19 -7.94 7.69
C PRO A 249 -20.32 -7.02 8.55
N LYS A 250 -20.06 -5.79 8.09
CA LYS A 250 -19.29 -4.80 8.85
C LYS A 250 -19.93 -4.43 10.18
N ALA A 251 -21.26 -4.43 10.27
CA ALA A 251 -21.96 -4.21 11.54
C ALA A 251 -21.65 -5.34 12.53
N SER A 252 -21.69 -6.61 12.08
CA SER A 252 -21.35 -7.75 12.93
C SER A 252 -19.89 -7.75 13.38
N ASP A 253 -18.97 -7.32 12.52
CA ASP A 253 -17.55 -7.17 12.87
C ASP A 253 -17.34 -6.04 13.91
N ILE A 254 -18.12 -4.95 13.86
CA ILE A 254 -18.10 -3.87 14.88
C ILE A 254 -18.66 -4.38 16.22
N GLU A 255 -19.74 -5.15 16.20
CA GLU A 255 -20.31 -5.76 17.40
C GLU A 255 -19.31 -6.73 18.05
N PHE A 256 -18.59 -7.52 17.25
CA PHE A 256 -17.48 -8.35 17.73
C PHE A 256 -16.40 -7.52 18.46
N LEU A 257 -15.99 -6.37 17.91
CA LEU A 257 -15.02 -5.48 18.58
C LEU A 257 -15.57 -4.90 19.90
N LEU A 258 -16.86 -4.55 19.95
CA LEU A 258 -17.52 -4.07 21.17
C LEU A 258 -17.55 -5.11 22.28
N HIS A 259 -17.69 -6.40 21.95
CA HIS A 259 -17.61 -7.49 22.93
C HIS A 259 -16.18 -7.83 23.33
N ARG A 260 -15.23 -7.76 22.39
CA ARG A 260 -13.81 -8.03 22.68
C ARG A 260 -13.18 -6.95 23.57
N PHE A 261 -13.63 -5.70 23.46
CA PHE A 261 -13.09 -4.56 24.19
C PHE A 261 -14.19 -3.88 25.03
N PRO A 262 -14.33 -4.24 26.32
CA PRO A 262 -15.44 -3.76 27.16
C PRO A 262 -15.52 -2.23 27.34
N ASN A 263 -14.43 -1.50 27.15
CA ASN A 263 -14.39 -0.03 27.24
C ASN A 263 -14.47 0.69 25.88
N LEU A 264 -14.53 -0.05 24.78
CA LEU A 264 -14.85 0.50 23.47
C LEU A 264 -16.31 0.96 23.42
N ARG A 265 -16.55 2.14 22.86
CA ARG A 265 -17.89 2.65 22.57
C ARG A 265 -17.97 3.03 21.09
N VAL A 266 -19.15 2.87 20.51
CA VAL A 266 -19.42 3.32 19.14
C VAL A 266 -20.50 4.38 19.16
N ALA A 267 -20.23 5.51 18.54
CA ALA A 267 -21.19 6.59 18.32
C ALA A 267 -21.63 6.58 16.86
N TYR A 268 -22.93 6.71 16.58
CA TYR A 268 -23.45 6.73 15.22
C TYR A 268 -24.66 7.66 15.07
N ILE A 269 -25.04 7.94 13.82
CA ILE A 269 -26.23 8.72 13.49
C ILE A 269 -27.37 7.77 13.15
N ASP A 270 -28.46 7.85 13.91
CA ASP A 270 -29.70 7.12 13.62
C ASP A 270 -30.71 8.04 12.93
N GLU A 271 -31.32 7.51 11.89
CA GLU A 271 -32.32 8.18 11.08
C GLU A 271 -33.66 7.48 11.30
N VAL A 272 -34.60 8.22 11.91
CA VAL A 272 -35.93 7.73 12.26
C VAL A 272 -36.98 8.54 11.50
N ARG A 273 -37.90 7.86 10.83
CA ARG A 273 -39.07 8.48 10.19
C ARG A 273 -40.15 8.67 11.26
N VAL A 274 -40.51 9.91 11.56
CA VAL A 274 -41.39 10.23 12.70
C VAL A 274 -42.88 10.27 12.31
N ASN A 275 -43.20 10.69 11.08
CA ASN A 275 -44.59 10.88 10.64
C ASN A 275 -44.88 10.29 9.24
N TYR A 276 -46.18 10.10 8.93
CA TYR A 276 -46.68 9.69 7.60
C TYR A 276 -46.28 10.69 6.48
N GLN A 277 -46.00 11.95 6.85
CA GLN A 277 -45.50 13.02 5.96
C GLN A 277 -43.99 12.91 5.61
N LYS A 278 -43.31 11.81 5.97
CA LYS A 278 -41.90 11.52 5.65
C LYS A 278 -40.84 12.46 6.26
N GLU A 279 -41.16 13.25 7.28
CA GLU A 279 -40.14 14.03 8.00
C GLU A 279 -39.15 13.10 8.74
N GLN A 280 -37.85 13.30 8.48
CA GLN A 280 -36.75 12.55 9.09
C GLN A 280 -36.26 13.27 10.34
N SER A 281 -36.21 12.57 11.47
CA SER A 281 -35.49 13.02 12.66
C SER A 281 -34.16 12.27 12.77
N TYR A 282 -33.13 13.02 13.17
CA TYR A 282 -31.77 12.53 13.31
C TYR A 282 -31.39 12.46 14.79
N PHE A 283 -30.73 11.38 15.20
CA PHE A 283 -30.26 11.18 16.56
C PHE A 283 -28.78 10.81 16.56
N SER A 284 -28.01 11.37 17.49
CA SER A 284 -26.68 10.86 17.82
C SER A 284 -26.81 9.84 18.94
N VAL A 285 -26.38 8.60 18.69
CA VAL A 285 -26.57 7.46 19.61
C VAL A 285 -25.21 6.90 20.01
N LEU A 286 -25.04 6.60 21.30
CA LEU A 286 -23.86 5.91 21.84
C LEU A 286 -24.23 4.49 22.26
N ILE A 287 -23.45 3.51 21.81
CA ILE A 287 -23.63 2.09 22.14
C ILE A 287 -22.40 1.47 22.81
N LYS A 288 -22.64 0.36 23.51
CA LYS A 288 -21.65 -0.50 24.16
C LYS A 288 -22.04 -1.98 23.98
N GLY A 289 -21.07 -2.89 23.96
CA GLY A 289 -21.33 -4.34 24.06
C GLY A 289 -21.90 -4.72 25.42
N GLY A 290 -23.01 -5.46 25.42
CA GLY A 290 -23.60 -6.05 26.63
C GLY A 290 -22.83 -7.27 27.12
N GLU A 291 -23.29 -7.85 28.23
CA GLU A 291 -22.66 -9.00 28.89
C GLU A 291 -22.79 -10.29 28.06
N GLU A 292 -23.89 -10.44 27.32
CA GLU A 292 -24.09 -11.56 26.40
C GLU A 292 -23.49 -11.28 25.03
N ILE A 293 -22.81 -12.26 24.42
CA ILE A 293 -22.23 -12.15 23.08
C ILE A 293 -23.37 -11.90 22.07
N GLY A 294 -23.29 -10.78 21.34
CA GLY A 294 -24.31 -10.32 20.38
C GLY A 294 -25.32 -9.31 20.95
N SER A 295 -25.29 -9.02 22.25
CA SER A 295 -26.13 -7.98 22.86
C SER A 295 -25.45 -6.60 22.76
N VAL A 296 -26.16 -5.61 22.24
CA VAL A 296 -25.66 -4.22 22.14
C VAL A 296 -26.61 -3.30 22.88
N HIS A 297 -26.08 -2.55 23.86
CA HIS A 297 -26.86 -1.63 24.67
C HIS A 297 -26.68 -0.20 24.18
N GLU A 298 -27.80 0.50 23.96
CA GLU A 298 -27.82 1.95 23.76
C GLU A 298 -27.68 2.66 25.11
N ILE A 299 -26.63 3.45 25.28
CA ILE A 299 -26.36 4.19 26.52
C ILE A 299 -27.05 5.56 26.48
N TYR A 300 -26.84 6.29 25.38
CA TYR A 300 -27.37 7.63 25.20
C TYR A 300 -27.98 7.78 23.81
N ARG A 301 -29.08 8.53 23.73
CA ARG A 301 -29.71 8.98 22.48
C ARG A 301 -29.99 10.47 22.58
N VAL A 302 -29.36 11.25 21.71
CA VAL A 302 -29.48 12.72 21.67
C VAL A 302 -30.15 13.12 20.36
N ARG A 303 -31.28 13.82 20.43
CA ARG A 303 -31.96 14.34 19.24
C ARG A 303 -31.17 15.51 18.64
N LEU A 304 -30.91 15.45 17.34
CA LEU A 304 -30.21 16.50 16.60
C LEU A 304 -31.21 17.49 15.97
N PRO A 305 -30.82 18.76 15.77
CA PRO A 305 -31.71 19.79 15.22
C PRO A 305 -32.03 19.59 13.73
N GLY A 306 -31.32 18.71 13.03
CA GLY A 306 -31.50 18.41 11.61
C GLY A 306 -30.46 17.39 11.15
N ASN A 307 -30.33 17.21 9.82
CA ASN A 307 -29.29 16.35 9.25
C ASN A 307 -27.91 16.91 9.61
N PRO A 308 -27.08 16.18 10.39
CA PRO A 308 -25.77 16.67 10.80
C PRO A 308 -24.75 16.67 9.65
N ILE A 309 -25.00 15.92 8.56
CA ILE A 309 -24.06 15.71 7.46
C ILE A 309 -24.07 16.92 6.52
N LEU A 310 -23.07 17.80 6.65
CA LEU A 310 -22.95 19.01 5.85
C LEU A 310 -21.90 18.89 4.73
N GLY A 311 -20.76 18.25 5.00
CA GLY A 311 -19.65 18.06 4.07
C GLY A 311 -19.28 16.59 3.87
N GLU A 312 -17.98 16.30 3.91
CA GLU A 312 -17.38 15.00 3.58
C GLU A 312 -17.55 13.91 4.66
N GLY A 313 -18.07 14.25 5.84
CA GLY A 313 -18.47 13.30 6.89
C GLY A 313 -17.49 13.17 8.06
N LYS A 314 -16.16 13.33 7.86
CA LYS A 314 -15.17 13.27 8.96
C LYS A 314 -15.40 14.34 10.05
N PRO A 315 -15.56 15.65 9.72
CA PRO A 315 -15.82 16.65 10.75
C PRO A 315 -17.16 16.43 11.45
N GLU A 316 -18.18 15.97 10.74
CA GLU A 316 -19.49 15.68 11.30
C GLU A 316 -19.46 14.49 12.26
N ASN A 317 -18.72 13.44 11.91
CA ASN A 317 -18.44 12.29 12.79
C ASN A 317 -17.82 12.74 14.12
N GLN A 318 -16.74 13.53 14.05
CA GLN A 318 -16.04 14.00 15.24
C GLN A 318 -16.93 14.92 16.08
N ASN A 319 -17.62 15.86 15.46
CA ASN A 319 -18.49 16.81 16.17
C ASN A 319 -19.73 16.15 16.78
N ALA A 320 -20.29 15.11 16.15
CA ALA A 320 -21.42 14.37 16.70
C ALA A 320 -21.02 13.46 17.87
N ALA A 321 -19.78 12.95 17.87
CA ALA A 321 -19.29 12.01 18.89
C ALA A 321 -18.59 12.69 20.08
N ILE A 322 -18.10 13.92 19.94
CA ILE A 322 -17.34 14.61 21.01
C ILE A 322 -18.11 14.71 22.33
N VAL A 323 -19.44 14.81 22.27
CA VAL A 323 -20.32 14.88 23.45
C VAL A 323 -20.30 13.61 24.30
N PHE A 324 -19.88 12.48 23.73
CA PHE A 324 -19.80 11.19 24.42
C PHE A 324 -18.43 10.90 25.02
N THR A 325 -17.41 11.67 24.65
CA THR A 325 -16.09 11.58 25.28
C THR A 325 -16.17 12.12 26.72
N ARG A 326 -15.38 11.59 27.65
CA ARG A 326 -15.47 11.93 29.09
C ARG A 326 -14.18 12.47 29.71
N GLY A 327 -13.03 12.04 29.21
CA GLY A 327 -11.73 12.53 29.66
C GLY A 327 -11.54 14.04 29.49
N GLU A 328 -10.68 14.61 30.34
CA GLU A 328 -10.24 16.02 30.34
C GLU A 328 -9.46 16.36 29.07
N ASN A 329 -8.73 15.37 28.56
CA ASN A 329 -7.99 15.46 27.31
C ASN A 329 -8.66 14.59 26.23
N LEU A 330 -8.52 15.00 24.97
CA LEU A 330 -9.11 14.31 23.82
C LEU A 330 -8.04 14.06 22.75
N GLN A 331 -7.75 12.80 22.46
CA GLN A 331 -6.85 12.41 21.38
C GLN A 331 -7.65 12.12 20.11
N THR A 332 -7.26 12.74 19.00
CA THR A 332 -7.86 12.47 17.69
C THR A 332 -7.00 11.50 16.91
N ILE A 333 -7.59 10.37 16.51
CA ILE A 333 -6.89 9.27 15.84
C ILE A 333 -7.60 8.96 14.54
N ASP A 334 -6.86 8.87 13.45
CA ASP A 334 -7.37 8.41 12.16
C ASP A 334 -7.57 6.89 12.14
N MET A 335 -8.51 6.43 11.31
CA MET A 335 -8.86 5.01 11.18
C MET A 335 -7.71 4.06 10.77
N ASN A 336 -6.60 4.58 10.25
CA ASN A 336 -5.45 3.79 9.81
C ASN A 336 -4.21 4.00 10.69
N GLN A 337 -4.39 4.51 11.90
CA GLN A 337 -3.32 4.64 12.88
C GLN A 337 -3.25 3.44 13.82
N ASP A 338 -2.10 3.27 14.43
CA ASP A 338 -1.83 2.17 15.34
C ASP A 338 -1.24 2.71 16.64
N GLY A 339 -1.56 2.02 17.73
CA GLY A 339 -1.04 2.30 19.05
C GLY A 339 -0.17 1.15 19.50
N TYR A 340 0.82 1.45 20.33
CA TYR A 340 1.74 0.45 20.84
C TYR A 340 1.67 0.42 22.37
N LEU A 341 1.72 -0.78 22.95
CA LEU A 341 1.57 -0.96 24.40
C LEU A 341 2.62 -0.20 25.20
N GLU A 342 3.87 -0.31 24.77
CA GLU A 342 5.02 0.37 25.36
C GLU A 342 4.92 1.90 25.28
N GLU A 343 4.22 2.43 24.26
CA GLU A 343 3.94 3.85 24.13
C GLU A 343 2.77 4.27 25.05
N GLY A 344 1.79 3.38 25.23
CA GLY A 344 0.69 3.55 26.19
C GLY A 344 1.18 3.77 27.63
N LEU A 345 2.28 3.13 28.03
CA LEU A 345 2.88 3.30 29.37
C LEU A 345 3.36 4.73 29.65
N LYS A 346 3.68 5.50 28.59
CA LYS A 346 4.17 6.88 28.68
C LYS A 346 3.04 7.91 28.61
N MET A 347 1.78 7.49 28.45
CA MET A 347 0.65 8.43 28.35
C MET A 347 0.48 9.29 29.60
N ARG A 348 0.74 8.75 30.80
CA ARG A 348 0.74 9.54 32.04
C ARG A 348 1.76 10.66 32.03
N ASN A 349 2.94 10.43 31.45
CA ASN A 349 3.97 11.45 31.29
C ASN A 349 3.57 12.46 30.21
N LEU A 350 3.02 11.98 29.07
CA LEU A 350 2.56 12.83 27.97
C LEU A 350 1.50 13.84 28.39
N LEU A 351 0.55 13.45 29.23
CA LEU A 351 -0.51 14.35 29.70
C LEU A 351 0.01 15.44 30.65
N GLU A 352 1.17 15.24 31.29
CA GLU A 352 1.80 16.28 32.10
C GLU A 352 2.46 17.40 31.26
N GLU A 353 2.65 17.19 29.96
CA GLU A 353 3.12 18.26 29.06
C GLU A 353 2.15 19.45 29.04
N PHE A 354 0.85 19.25 29.27
CA PHE A 354 -0.13 20.35 29.33
C PHE A 354 0.20 21.37 30.44
N ASP A 355 0.85 20.94 31.53
CA ASP A 355 1.15 21.79 32.68
C ASP A 355 2.45 22.58 32.53
N LYS A 356 3.29 22.24 31.54
CA LYS A 356 4.49 23.01 31.19
C LYS A 356 4.16 24.33 30.47
N GLY A 357 2.91 24.55 30.07
CA GLY A 357 2.45 25.81 29.49
C GLY A 357 2.49 26.96 30.49
N THR A 358 2.68 28.19 30.01
CA THR A 358 2.62 29.39 30.88
C THR A 358 1.18 29.92 30.95
N ALA A 359 0.84 30.70 31.98
CA ALA A 359 -0.50 31.30 32.12
C ALA A 359 -0.93 32.10 30.86
N ASP A 360 0.01 32.86 30.26
CA ASP A 360 -0.26 33.63 29.05
C ASP A 360 -0.28 32.78 27.75
N ARG A 361 0.28 31.57 27.80
CA ARG A 361 0.46 30.67 26.65
C ARG A 361 0.36 29.21 27.09
N PRO A 362 -0.85 28.76 27.45
CA PRO A 362 -1.05 27.39 27.86
C PRO A 362 -0.76 26.44 26.71
N TYR A 363 -0.22 25.27 27.02
CA TYR A 363 -0.25 24.16 26.07
C TYR A 363 -1.67 23.62 26.06
N THR A 364 -2.23 23.61 24.85
CA THR A 364 -3.63 23.24 24.60
C THR A 364 -3.70 22.11 23.58
N ILE A 365 -2.61 21.86 22.87
CA ILE A 365 -2.39 20.69 22.03
C ILE A 365 -1.01 20.14 22.37
N VAL A 366 -0.92 18.83 22.59
CA VAL A 366 0.33 18.07 22.69
C VAL A 366 0.40 17.15 21.50
N GLY A 367 1.35 17.40 20.62
CA GLY A 367 1.52 16.65 19.39
C GLY A 367 2.43 15.44 19.52
N ILE A 368 2.14 14.40 18.75
CA ILE A 368 2.87 13.13 18.81
C ILE A 368 3.43 12.82 17.40
N PRO A 369 4.73 12.47 17.27
CA PRO A 369 5.28 12.02 16.01
C PRO A 369 4.68 10.69 15.54
N GLU A 370 4.77 10.46 14.24
CA GLU A 370 4.23 9.26 13.60
C GLU A 370 5.32 8.36 13.04
N HIS A 371 5.08 7.05 13.07
CA HIS A 371 5.89 6.05 12.40
C HIS A 371 5.10 5.41 11.25
N ILE A 372 5.60 5.54 10.03
CA ILE A 372 4.94 5.00 8.83
C ILE A 372 5.32 3.53 8.66
N PHE A 373 4.40 2.61 9.01
CA PHE A 373 4.68 1.17 9.01
C PHE A 373 4.51 0.51 7.63
N THR A 374 3.96 1.19 6.62
CA THR A 374 3.79 0.65 5.27
C THR A 374 5.00 0.87 4.36
N GLY A 375 6.03 1.61 4.80
CA GLY A 375 7.18 2.01 3.96
C GLY A 375 8.01 0.85 3.40
N SER A 376 7.90 -0.35 3.97
CA SER A 376 8.65 -1.52 3.52
C SER A 376 8.02 -2.33 2.39
N VAL A 377 6.81 -1.97 1.96
CA VAL A 377 6.03 -2.76 0.99
C VAL A 377 6.54 -2.57 -0.45
N SER A 378 6.95 -1.36 -0.82
CA SER A 378 7.43 -1.02 -2.16
C SER A 378 8.36 0.19 -2.12
N SER A 379 9.03 0.50 -3.24
CA SER A 379 9.84 1.71 -3.38
C SER A 379 8.99 2.99 -3.30
N LEU A 380 7.78 2.98 -3.87
CA LEU A 380 6.80 4.08 -3.74
C LEU A 380 6.41 4.31 -2.28
N ALA A 381 6.11 3.23 -1.56
CA ALA A 381 5.77 3.32 -0.15
C ALA A 381 6.95 3.86 0.66
N ASN A 382 8.18 3.50 0.32
CA ASN A 382 9.38 4.05 0.97
C ASN A 382 9.56 5.54 0.69
N TYR A 383 9.37 6.01 -0.55
CA TYR A 383 9.47 7.46 -0.86
C TYR A 383 8.47 8.26 -0.04
N MET A 384 7.23 7.80 0.04
CA MET A 384 6.20 8.45 0.83
C MET A 384 6.53 8.40 2.32
N ALA A 385 6.97 7.26 2.84
CA ALA A 385 7.37 7.12 4.24
C ALA A 385 8.56 8.02 4.60
N LEU A 386 9.54 8.18 3.71
CA LEU A 386 10.69 9.06 3.89
C LEU A 386 10.28 10.54 3.89
N GLN A 387 9.46 10.97 2.92
CA GLN A 387 8.91 12.32 2.87
C GLN A 387 8.13 12.65 4.15
N GLU A 388 7.27 11.73 4.60
CA GLU A 388 6.50 11.91 5.83
C GLU A 388 7.37 11.89 7.08
N THR A 389 8.38 11.03 7.15
CA THR A 389 9.32 11.00 8.28
C THR A 389 9.99 12.35 8.47
N SER A 390 10.41 13.01 7.39
CA SER A 390 10.95 14.39 7.44
C SER A 390 9.92 15.39 7.98
N PHE A 391 8.66 15.27 7.56
CA PHE A 391 7.59 16.15 8.02
C PHE A 391 7.29 15.95 9.51
N VAL A 392 7.03 14.71 9.95
CA VAL A 392 6.59 14.37 11.32
C VAL A 392 7.72 14.40 12.36
N THR A 393 8.95 14.72 11.97
CA THR A 393 10.09 14.88 12.89
C THR A 393 10.67 16.28 12.78
N LEU A 394 11.66 16.49 11.91
CA LEU A 394 12.41 17.74 11.77
C LEU A 394 11.51 18.96 11.50
N SER A 395 10.53 18.84 10.60
CA SER A 395 9.62 19.95 10.30
C SER A 395 8.69 20.26 11.49
N GLN A 396 8.05 19.25 12.09
CA GLN A 396 7.20 19.48 13.28
C GLN A 396 7.99 20.03 14.47
N ARG A 397 9.22 19.54 14.69
CA ARG A 397 10.13 20.02 15.75
C ARG A 397 10.44 21.50 15.57
N THR A 398 10.89 21.88 14.38
CA THR A 398 11.23 23.29 14.07
C THR A 398 10.01 24.21 14.12
N LEU A 399 8.85 23.73 13.65
CA LEU A 399 7.56 24.42 13.76
C LEU A 399 7.11 24.61 15.22
N ALA A 400 7.34 23.63 16.09
CA ALA A 400 7.02 23.74 17.51
C ALA A 400 7.99 24.70 18.21
N ARG A 401 9.30 24.50 18.04
CA ARG A 401 10.38 25.36 18.58
C ARG A 401 11.57 25.40 17.60
N PRO A 402 12.08 26.58 17.22
CA PRO A 402 11.78 27.90 17.79
C PRO A 402 10.61 28.66 17.11
N LEU A 403 10.08 28.19 15.98
CA LEU A 403 9.16 28.99 15.16
C LEU A 403 7.78 29.22 15.81
N ARG A 404 7.36 28.32 16.71
CA ARG A 404 6.06 28.38 17.43
C ARG A 404 4.87 28.56 16.50
N MET A 405 4.89 27.89 15.36
CA MET A 405 3.85 27.85 14.33
C MET A 405 3.38 26.43 14.00
N ARG A 406 3.68 25.45 14.87
CA ARG A 406 3.07 24.11 14.76
C ARG A 406 1.56 24.22 14.95
N LEU A 407 0.82 23.68 13.98
CA LEU A 407 -0.63 23.57 14.00
C LEU A 407 -1.04 22.10 14.03
N HIS A 408 -2.27 21.83 14.44
CA HIS A 408 -2.86 20.51 14.34
C HIS A 408 -3.12 20.13 12.88
N TYR A 409 -2.76 18.92 12.47
CA TYR A 409 -2.96 18.41 11.11
C TYR A 409 -3.82 17.14 11.03
N GLY A 410 -4.64 16.87 12.06
CA GLY A 410 -5.65 15.81 12.10
C GLY A 410 -5.42 14.76 13.18
N HIS A 411 -4.17 14.34 13.34
CA HIS A 411 -3.78 13.24 14.22
C HIS A 411 -2.26 13.25 14.46
N PRO A 412 -1.71 12.48 15.42
CA PRO A 412 -2.34 11.82 16.57
C PRO A 412 -2.38 12.74 17.82
N ASP A 413 -2.50 14.05 17.61
CA ASP A 413 -2.41 15.03 18.69
C ASP A 413 -3.47 14.84 19.79
N VAL A 414 -3.08 15.18 21.03
CA VAL A 414 -3.94 15.26 22.20
C VAL A 414 -4.33 16.71 22.45
N PHE A 415 -5.61 16.95 22.72
CA PHE A 415 -6.19 18.26 22.95
C PHE A 415 -6.60 18.44 24.41
N ASN A 416 -6.43 19.64 24.94
CA ASN A 416 -7.16 20.08 26.13
C ASN A 416 -8.63 20.24 25.74
N LYS A 417 -9.47 19.28 26.09
CA LYS A 417 -10.85 19.23 25.60
C LYS A 417 -11.66 20.45 26.03
N LEU A 418 -11.52 20.87 27.29
CA LEU A 418 -12.26 22.01 27.84
C LEU A 418 -11.98 23.31 27.07
N PHE A 419 -10.73 23.51 26.66
CA PHE A 419 -10.35 24.65 25.83
C PHE A 419 -11.08 24.66 24.49
N PHE A 420 -11.13 23.52 23.79
CA PHE A 420 -11.66 23.43 22.42
C PHE A 420 -13.18 23.37 22.35
N ILE A 421 -13.86 22.64 23.25
CA ILE A 421 -15.33 22.53 23.23
C ILE A 421 -16.02 23.88 23.44
N THR A 422 -15.36 24.81 24.14
CA THR A 422 -15.86 26.17 24.39
C THR A 422 -15.43 27.18 23.32
N ARG A 423 -14.61 26.78 22.32
CA ARG A 423 -13.96 27.69 21.36
C ARG A 423 -14.07 27.27 19.89
N GLY A 424 -15.09 26.48 19.55
CA GLY A 424 -15.40 26.12 18.16
C GLY A 424 -15.10 24.67 17.79
N GLY A 425 -14.76 23.83 18.76
CA GLY A 425 -14.55 22.39 18.56
C GLY A 425 -13.18 22.05 17.96
N ILE A 426 -13.02 20.79 17.59
CA ILE A 426 -11.77 20.21 17.09
C ILE A 426 -11.74 20.00 15.57
N SER A 427 -12.85 20.24 14.88
CA SER A 427 -12.92 20.19 13.42
C SER A 427 -14.09 21.01 12.89
N LYS A 428 -13.97 21.48 11.65
CA LYS A 428 -14.91 22.44 11.06
C LYS A 428 -15.63 21.90 9.82
N ALA A 429 -16.87 21.46 10.00
CA ALA A 429 -17.77 21.04 8.92
C ALA A 429 -18.10 22.18 7.94
N SER A 430 -18.12 21.89 6.64
CA SER A 430 -18.52 22.83 5.56
C SER A 430 -18.93 22.07 4.31
N LYS A 431 -19.83 22.66 3.50
CA LYS A 431 -20.32 22.09 2.23
C LYS A 431 -19.29 22.09 1.09
N GLY A 432 -18.17 22.82 1.21
CA GLY A 432 -17.17 22.88 0.13
C GLY A 432 -16.08 23.96 0.26
N ILE A 433 -15.68 24.33 1.48
CA ILE A 433 -14.55 25.25 1.73
C ILE A 433 -13.51 24.63 2.69
N ASN A 434 -13.88 23.54 3.39
CA ASN A 434 -13.04 22.97 4.44
C ASN A 434 -12.74 21.50 4.13
N LEU A 435 -12.11 21.22 2.98
CA LEU A 435 -11.61 19.87 2.69
C LEU A 435 -10.53 19.41 3.70
N SER A 436 -9.78 20.36 4.27
CA SER A 436 -8.87 20.16 5.40
C SER A 436 -9.51 20.72 6.68
N GLU A 437 -10.48 20.01 7.22
CA GLU A 437 -11.28 20.41 8.38
C GLU A 437 -10.49 20.52 9.69
N ASP A 438 -9.44 19.70 9.84
CA ASP A 438 -8.69 19.53 11.08
C ASP A 438 -7.79 20.73 11.39
N ILE A 439 -7.21 21.35 10.34
CA ILE A 439 -6.27 22.49 10.48
C ILE A 439 -6.91 23.71 11.14
N PHE A 440 -8.24 23.83 11.04
CA PHE A 440 -9.00 24.93 11.65
C PHE A 440 -8.96 24.87 13.18
N ALA A 441 -8.79 23.68 13.77
CA ALA A 441 -8.51 23.58 15.21
C ALA A 441 -7.17 24.24 15.54
N GLY A 442 -6.14 24.05 14.71
CA GLY A 442 -4.87 24.75 14.81
C GLY A 442 -5.02 26.27 14.68
N TYR A 443 -5.80 26.76 13.72
CA TYR A 443 -6.08 28.19 13.57
C TYR A 443 -6.79 28.78 14.78
N ASN A 444 -7.83 28.11 15.28
CA ASN A 444 -8.54 28.51 16.48
C ASN A 444 -7.61 28.51 17.70
N ASN A 445 -6.75 27.51 17.81
CA ASN A 445 -5.75 27.42 18.88
C ASN A 445 -4.85 28.67 18.90
N CYS A 446 -4.21 28.94 17.77
CA CYS A 446 -3.29 30.06 17.62
C CYS A 446 -3.99 31.41 17.84
N MET A 447 -5.20 31.60 17.30
CA MET A 447 -5.95 32.85 17.45
C MET A 447 -6.43 33.12 18.88
N ARG A 448 -6.55 32.08 19.71
CA ARG A 448 -7.05 32.14 21.09
C ARG A 448 -5.94 32.09 22.14
N GLY A 449 -4.67 32.20 21.75
CA GLY A 449 -3.52 32.24 22.65
C GLY A 449 -3.00 30.86 23.09
N GLY A 450 -3.57 29.78 22.57
CA GLY A 450 -3.08 28.43 22.83
C GLY A 450 -1.77 28.14 22.11
N SER A 451 -0.96 27.27 22.69
CA SER A 451 0.33 26.83 22.13
C SER A 451 0.36 25.32 21.96
N VAL A 452 1.25 24.85 21.10
CA VAL A 452 1.37 23.44 20.74
C VAL A 452 2.74 22.90 21.20
N ALA A 453 2.72 21.88 22.05
CA ALA A 453 3.92 21.12 22.42
C ALA A 453 4.15 19.97 21.44
N PHE A 454 5.41 19.52 21.29
CA PHE A 454 5.76 18.41 20.41
C PHE A 454 6.85 17.52 21.05
N PRO A 455 6.49 16.73 22.08
CA PRO A 455 7.39 15.73 22.65
C PRO A 455 7.62 14.58 21.66
N GLU A 456 8.87 14.13 21.55
CA GLU A 456 9.26 13.06 20.60
C GLU A 456 9.53 11.70 21.27
N TYR A 457 9.36 11.64 22.59
CA TYR A 457 9.53 10.40 23.35
C TYR A 457 8.35 9.44 23.20
N THR A 458 7.22 9.84 22.63
CA THR A 458 6.07 8.97 22.33
C THR A 458 5.77 8.96 20.84
N LYS A 459 5.39 7.81 20.25
CA LYS A 459 5.03 7.71 18.82
C LYS A 459 3.75 6.92 18.58
N CYS A 460 3.02 7.27 17.52
CA CYS A 460 1.90 6.46 16.99
C CYS A 460 2.26 5.87 15.62
N GLY A 461 1.77 4.67 15.32
CA GLY A 461 1.89 4.10 13.98
C GLY A 461 0.89 4.75 13.02
N LYS A 462 1.25 4.87 11.74
CA LYS A 462 0.37 5.33 10.66
C LYS A 462 0.53 4.44 9.43
N GLY A 463 -0.58 3.94 8.93
CA GLY A 463 -0.66 3.29 7.64
C GLY A 463 -0.75 4.34 6.53
N ARG A 464 -0.01 4.15 5.46
CA ARG A 464 -0.11 5.00 4.26
C ARG A 464 -0.38 4.18 3.02
N ASP A 465 -1.10 4.84 2.12
CA ASP A 465 -1.43 4.37 0.79
C ASP A 465 -0.15 4.00 0.02
N VAL A 466 -0.12 2.82 -0.58
CA VAL A 466 1.11 2.20 -1.13
C VAL A 466 1.19 2.26 -2.66
N GLY A 467 0.14 2.78 -3.32
CA GLY A 467 0.09 2.89 -4.78
C GLY A 467 0.05 4.32 -5.32
N MET A 468 0.56 4.50 -6.54
CA MET A 468 0.70 5.80 -7.18
C MET A 468 -0.62 6.58 -7.28
N GLN A 469 -1.72 5.92 -7.65
CA GLN A 469 -3.04 6.57 -7.75
C GLN A 469 -3.58 7.02 -6.39
N GLN A 470 -3.34 6.24 -5.34
CA GLN A 470 -3.78 6.59 -4.00
C GLN A 470 -2.99 7.77 -3.45
N ILE A 471 -1.66 7.76 -3.62
CA ILE A 471 -0.77 8.88 -3.25
C ILE A 471 -1.15 10.14 -4.05
N TYR A 472 -1.42 10.02 -5.35
CA TYR A 472 -1.91 11.12 -6.19
C TYR A 472 -3.18 11.75 -5.64
N LYS A 473 -4.20 10.95 -5.30
CA LYS A 473 -5.45 11.44 -4.69
C LYS A 473 -5.22 12.11 -3.34
N PHE A 474 -4.29 11.58 -2.52
CA PHE A 474 -3.91 12.17 -1.24
C PHE A 474 -3.26 13.55 -1.43
N GLU A 475 -2.27 13.67 -2.31
CA GLU A 475 -1.59 14.93 -2.61
C GLU A 475 -2.54 15.95 -3.25
N ALA A 476 -3.45 15.49 -4.12
CA ALA A 476 -4.54 16.31 -4.66
C ALA A 476 -5.41 16.89 -3.54
N LYS A 477 -5.85 16.07 -2.58
CA LYS A 477 -6.65 16.52 -1.43
C LYS A 477 -5.93 17.62 -0.65
N LEU A 478 -4.64 17.45 -0.38
CA LEU A 478 -3.86 18.44 0.36
C LEU A 478 -3.72 19.77 -0.41
N ALA A 479 -3.42 19.69 -1.71
CA ALA A 479 -3.28 20.87 -2.57
C ALA A 479 -4.60 21.65 -2.70
N GLN A 480 -5.71 20.95 -2.93
CA GLN A 480 -7.03 21.56 -2.97
C GLN A 480 -7.42 22.17 -1.62
N GLY A 481 -7.20 21.45 -0.52
CA GLY A 481 -7.45 21.93 0.83
C GLY A 481 -6.63 23.19 1.16
N ALA A 482 -5.37 23.28 0.72
CA ALA A 482 -4.55 24.48 0.88
C ALA A 482 -5.05 25.66 0.03
N ALA A 483 -5.53 25.40 -1.20
CA ALA A 483 -6.15 26.42 -2.04
C ALA A 483 -7.42 26.98 -1.40
N GLU A 484 -8.31 26.13 -0.87
CA GLU A 484 -9.51 26.60 -0.16
C GLU A 484 -9.17 27.40 1.10
N GLN A 485 -8.18 26.94 1.87
CA GLN A 485 -7.66 27.66 3.03
C GLN A 485 -7.17 29.06 2.66
N SER A 486 -6.47 29.21 1.53
CA SER A 486 -5.98 30.52 1.05
C SER A 486 -7.11 31.53 0.79
N LEU A 487 -8.30 31.03 0.44
CA LEU A 487 -9.51 31.82 0.20
C LEU A 487 -10.37 31.99 1.47
N SER A 488 -9.97 31.39 2.60
CA SER A 488 -10.75 31.39 3.84
C SER A 488 -10.56 32.66 4.67
N ARG A 489 -11.61 33.03 5.42
CA ARG A 489 -11.55 34.12 6.40
C ARG A 489 -10.62 33.80 7.58
N ASP A 490 -10.38 32.53 7.87
CA ASP A 490 -9.54 32.09 8.98
C ASP A 490 -8.07 32.38 8.69
N VAL A 491 -7.60 32.07 7.47
CA VAL A 491 -6.25 32.44 7.01
C VAL A 491 -6.06 33.96 6.97
N TYR A 492 -7.07 34.71 6.52
CA TYR A 492 -7.03 36.18 6.58
C TYR A 492 -6.86 36.68 8.02
N ARG A 493 -7.62 36.15 8.98
CA ARG A 493 -7.58 36.58 10.40
C ARG A 493 -6.29 36.20 11.11
N ILE A 494 -5.78 34.98 10.91
CA ILE A 494 -4.54 34.57 11.55
C ILE A 494 -3.36 35.38 11.01
N SER A 495 -3.31 35.62 9.70
CA SER A 495 -2.21 36.35 9.05
C SER A 495 -2.08 37.80 9.54
N GLN A 496 -3.20 38.44 9.91
CA GLN A 496 -3.20 39.79 10.48
C GLN A 496 -2.73 39.85 11.95
N ARG A 497 -2.61 38.71 12.63
CA ARG A 497 -2.24 38.61 14.06
C ARG A 497 -0.85 38.03 14.29
N LEU A 498 -0.21 37.47 13.26
CA LEU A 498 1.14 36.94 13.34
C LEU A 498 2.16 38.06 13.12
N ASP A 499 3.25 38.03 13.89
CA ASP A 499 4.43 38.86 13.59
C ASP A 499 5.10 38.41 12.28
N PHE A 500 6.00 39.22 11.74
CA PHE A 500 6.65 38.97 10.46
C PHE A 500 7.30 37.57 10.36
N PHE A 501 8.02 37.12 11.40
CA PHE A 501 8.73 35.84 11.37
C PHE A 501 7.76 34.65 11.44
N LYS A 502 6.73 34.75 12.27
CA LYS A 502 5.66 33.74 12.33
C LYS A 502 4.83 33.72 11.05
N LEU A 503 4.54 34.88 10.45
CA LEU A 503 3.83 34.98 9.19
C LEU A 503 4.64 34.35 8.05
N LEU A 504 5.94 34.61 7.99
CA LEU A 504 6.84 33.98 7.02
C LEU A 504 6.89 32.46 7.20
N SER A 505 6.98 32.01 8.46
CA SER A 505 6.95 30.58 8.80
C SER A 505 5.62 29.94 8.40
N PHE A 506 4.51 30.61 8.69
CA PHE A 506 3.17 30.17 8.30
C PHE A 506 3.02 30.08 6.78
N TYR A 507 3.51 31.08 6.04
CA TYR A 507 3.50 31.10 4.59
C TYR A 507 4.23 29.90 4.01
N TYR A 508 5.51 29.71 4.35
CA TYR A 508 6.32 28.65 3.75
C TYR A 508 5.92 27.23 4.15
N ASN A 509 5.29 27.04 5.31
CA ASN A 509 4.88 25.71 5.77
C ASN A 509 3.43 25.34 5.40
N HIS A 510 2.61 26.31 4.97
CA HIS A 510 1.21 26.06 4.59
C HIS A 510 0.93 26.53 3.16
N VAL A 511 0.15 27.61 2.99
CA VAL A 511 -0.39 28.04 1.69
C VAL A 511 0.72 28.45 0.71
N GLY A 512 1.77 29.09 1.21
CA GLY A 512 2.91 29.55 0.41
C GLY A 512 3.72 28.43 -0.21
N PHE A 513 3.76 27.24 0.39
CA PHE A 513 4.40 26.06 -0.19
C PHE A 513 3.76 25.66 -1.53
N TYR A 514 2.43 25.54 -1.55
CA TYR A 514 1.68 25.17 -2.75
C TYR A 514 1.67 26.28 -3.80
N LEU A 515 1.63 27.54 -3.35
CA LEU A 515 1.78 28.69 -4.24
C LEU A 515 3.18 28.74 -4.88
N SER A 516 4.24 28.53 -4.10
CA SER A 516 5.62 28.50 -4.61
C SER A 516 5.82 27.35 -5.59
N THR A 517 5.26 26.18 -5.28
CA THR A 517 5.23 25.01 -6.20
C THR A 517 4.54 25.38 -7.52
N SER A 518 3.45 26.13 -7.46
CA SER A 518 2.74 26.59 -8.66
C SER A 518 3.54 27.61 -9.47
N ILE A 519 4.25 28.52 -8.81
CA ILE A 519 5.14 29.51 -9.44
C ILE A 519 6.31 28.82 -10.15
N ILE A 520 6.87 27.75 -9.57
CA ILE A 520 7.90 26.93 -10.21
C ILE A 520 7.41 26.38 -11.55
N ILE A 521 6.19 25.80 -11.58
CA ILE A 521 5.62 25.27 -12.82
C ILE A 521 5.22 26.36 -13.81
N TRP A 522 4.71 27.51 -13.37
CA TRP A 522 4.51 28.64 -14.30
C TRP A 522 5.83 29.13 -14.90
N THR A 523 6.92 29.09 -14.13
CA THR A 523 8.26 29.44 -14.63
C THR A 523 8.73 28.45 -15.70
N VAL A 524 8.48 27.14 -15.54
CA VAL A 524 8.72 26.11 -16.59
C VAL A 524 8.05 26.52 -17.91
N TYR A 525 6.75 26.87 -17.87
CA TYR A 525 6.00 27.27 -19.06
C TYR A 525 6.47 28.61 -19.65
N ILE A 526 6.72 29.62 -18.82
CA ILE A 526 7.22 30.92 -19.27
C ILE A 526 8.58 30.74 -19.96
N LEU A 527 9.51 29.99 -19.36
CA LEU A 527 10.82 29.72 -19.95
C LEU A 527 10.70 28.97 -21.28
N LEU A 528 9.88 27.91 -21.33
CA LEU A 528 9.64 27.14 -22.55
C LEU A 528 9.13 28.04 -23.68
N TYR A 529 8.05 28.79 -23.45
CA TYR A 529 7.42 29.59 -24.47
C TYR A 529 8.23 30.82 -24.86
N CYS A 530 8.93 31.46 -23.92
CA CYS A 530 9.83 32.57 -24.24
C CYS A 530 11.00 32.10 -25.12
N ASN A 531 11.60 30.94 -24.83
CA ASN A 531 12.67 30.38 -25.66
C ASN A 531 12.16 30.00 -27.05
N LEU A 532 11.04 29.29 -27.10
CA LEU A 532 10.41 28.89 -28.35
C LEU A 532 10.04 30.11 -29.21
N LEU A 533 9.42 31.13 -28.64
CA LEU A 533 9.02 32.34 -29.37
C LEU A 533 10.21 33.14 -29.88
N ARG A 534 11.27 33.26 -29.08
CA ARG A 534 12.50 33.92 -29.52
C ARG A 534 13.12 33.21 -30.71
N SER A 535 13.16 31.88 -30.65
CA SER A 535 13.67 31.04 -31.73
C SER A 535 12.79 31.16 -32.98
N LEU A 536 11.47 31.03 -32.87
CA LEU A 536 10.53 31.17 -33.98
C LEU A 536 10.56 32.56 -34.64
N LEU A 537 10.69 33.63 -33.84
CA LEU A 537 10.75 35.01 -34.33
C LEU A 537 12.16 35.44 -34.75
N SER A 538 13.15 34.53 -34.76
CA SER A 538 14.55 34.82 -35.10
C SER A 538 15.18 35.93 -34.25
N LEU A 539 14.76 36.03 -32.98
CA LEU A 539 15.27 36.99 -31.99
C LEU A 539 16.46 36.44 -31.19
N GLU A 540 16.92 35.23 -31.49
CA GLU A 540 18.14 34.66 -30.91
C GLU A 540 19.37 35.39 -31.47
N GLY A 541 20.16 36.02 -30.59
CA GLY A 541 21.40 36.72 -30.98
C GLY A 541 21.28 38.22 -31.29
N VAL A 542 20.08 38.83 -31.22
CA VAL A 542 19.92 40.28 -31.40
C VAL A 542 20.57 41.04 -30.21
N GLY A 543 21.81 41.50 -30.39
CA GLY A 543 22.51 42.38 -29.44
C GLY A 543 23.79 41.83 -28.79
N GLY A 544 24.33 40.67 -29.22
CA GLY A 544 25.66 40.19 -28.80
C GLY A 544 25.83 39.85 -27.31
N ARG A 545 24.76 39.86 -26.51
CA ARG A 545 24.77 39.41 -25.12
C ARG A 545 24.32 37.96 -25.06
N GLU A 546 25.19 37.09 -24.55
CA GLU A 546 24.81 35.72 -24.18
C GLU A 546 23.60 35.76 -23.24
N PRO A 547 22.62 34.86 -23.38
CA PRO A 547 21.45 34.78 -22.51
C PRO A 547 21.81 34.19 -21.14
N VAL A 548 22.63 34.94 -20.39
CA VAL A 548 23.10 34.57 -19.05
C VAL A 548 21.92 34.44 -18.09
N LEU A 549 20.92 35.34 -18.13
CA LEU A 549 19.82 35.32 -17.17
C LEU A 549 18.93 34.06 -17.28
N LEU A 550 18.59 33.63 -18.50
CA LEU A 550 17.73 32.47 -18.69
C LEU A 550 18.45 31.15 -18.38
N SER A 551 19.74 31.03 -18.72
CA SER A 551 20.57 29.87 -18.37
C SER A 551 20.73 29.74 -16.85
N HIS A 552 20.90 30.86 -16.14
CA HIS A 552 20.96 30.86 -14.68
C HIS A 552 19.62 30.48 -14.04
N LEU A 553 18.49 30.98 -14.56
CA LEU A 553 17.17 30.57 -14.10
C LEU A 553 16.92 29.07 -14.31
N GLN A 554 17.41 28.51 -15.42
CA GLN A 554 17.30 27.08 -15.72
C GLN A 554 18.14 26.22 -14.77
N LEU A 555 19.37 26.65 -14.45
CA LEU A 555 20.22 26.00 -13.47
C LEU A 555 19.61 26.07 -12.06
N MET A 556 19.06 27.22 -11.69
CA MET A 556 18.34 27.41 -10.43
C MET A 556 17.11 26.50 -10.36
N LEU A 557 16.34 26.40 -11.45
CA LEU A 557 15.18 25.49 -11.54
C LEU A 557 15.60 24.02 -11.40
N GLY A 558 16.70 23.60 -12.03
CA GLY A 558 17.29 22.28 -11.85
C GLY A 558 17.76 22.04 -10.41
N SER A 559 18.27 23.07 -9.73
CA SER A 559 18.71 23.00 -8.34
C SER A 559 17.56 22.87 -7.33
N VAL A 560 16.33 23.31 -7.67
CA VAL A 560 15.16 23.18 -6.80
C VAL A 560 14.90 21.72 -6.45
N ALA A 561 15.07 20.78 -7.39
CA ALA A 561 14.91 19.35 -7.13
C ALA A 561 15.94 18.79 -6.14
N PHE A 562 17.15 19.36 -6.10
CA PHE A 562 18.19 19.00 -5.13
C PHE A 562 17.95 19.67 -3.77
N LEU A 563 17.46 20.92 -3.75
CA LEU A 563 17.14 21.63 -2.51
C LEU A 563 15.93 21.03 -1.80
N THR A 564 14.96 20.48 -2.53
CA THR A 564 13.80 19.79 -1.92
C THR A 564 14.17 18.44 -1.28
N THR A 565 15.30 17.83 -1.64
CA THR A 565 15.82 16.60 -1.00
C THR A 565 16.74 16.88 0.20
N ALA A 566 17.18 18.13 0.40
CA ALA A 566 18.04 18.49 1.53
C ALA A 566 17.42 18.23 2.92
N PRO A 567 16.12 18.52 3.18
CA PRO A 567 15.49 18.18 4.46
C PRO A 567 15.48 16.68 4.75
N LEU A 568 15.31 15.86 3.70
CA LEU A 568 15.35 14.41 3.82
C LEU A 568 16.76 13.93 4.18
N LEU A 569 17.79 14.44 3.49
CA LEU A 569 19.19 14.15 3.81
C LEU A 569 19.50 14.52 5.26
N ALA A 570 19.11 15.72 5.70
CA ALA A 570 19.33 16.17 7.07
C ALA A 570 18.63 15.27 8.09
N THR A 571 17.36 14.91 7.85
CA THR A 571 16.58 14.03 8.74
C THR A 571 17.24 12.67 8.86
N ILE A 572 17.55 11.99 7.75
CA ILE A 572 18.15 10.65 7.81
C ILE A 572 19.57 10.72 8.40
N SER A 573 20.32 11.79 8.15
CA SER A 573 21.67 11.96 8.72
C SER A 573 21.63 12.05 10.25
N VAL A 574 20.63 12.73 10.82
CA VAL A 574 20.45 12.83 12.27
C VAL A 574 19.91 11.52 12.85
N GLU A 575 18.94 10.88 12.20
CA GLU A 575 18.24 9.71 12.74
C GLU A 575 19.01 8.38 12.57
N ARG A 576 19.76 8.22 11.46
CA ARG A 576 20.43 6.96 11.08
C ARG A 576 21.93 7.11 10.81
N GLY A 577 22.46 8.32 10.89
CA GLY A 577 23.85 8.63 10.58
C GLY A 577 24.08 8.95 9.09
N PHE A 578 25.12 9.75 8.83
CA PHE A 578 25.40 10.31 7.50
C PHE A 578 25.67 9.25 6.41
N LYS A 579 26.40 8.17 6.73
CA LYS A 579 26.68 7.09 5.77
C LYS A 579 25.40 6.39 5.31
N ALA A 580 24.50 6.11 6.26
CA ALA A 580 23.20 5.51 5.94
C ALA A 580 22.35 6.47 5.09
N ALA A 581 22.38 7.77 5.43
CA ALA A 581 21.67 8.78 4.65
C ALA A 581 22.14 8.86 3.20
N MET A 582 23.45 8.81 2.95
CA MET A 582 23.97 8.85 1.59
C MET A 582 23.63 7.60 0.78
N ASN A 583 23.69 6.41 1.41
CA ASN A 583 23.26 5.18 0.77
C ASN A 583 21.77 5.21 0.42
N GLU A 584 20.92 5.68 1.35
CA GLU A 584 19.47 5.77 1.13
C GLU A 584 19.13 6.72 -0.02
N ILE A 585 19.82 7.86 -0.11
CA ILE A 585 19.63 8.81 -1.22
C ILE A 585 20.07 8.18 -2.54
N LEU A 586 21.21 7.50 -2.58
CA LEU A 586 21.66 6.82 -3.80
C LEU A 586 20.64 5.77 -4.27
N VAL A 587 20.13 4.95 -3.34
CA VAL A 587 19.07 3.99 -3.63
C VAL A 587 17.83 4.71 -4.16
N LEU A 588 17.39 5.78 -3.50
CA LEU A 588 16.23 6.59 -3.92
C LEU A 588 16.38 7.16 -5.33
N PHE A 589 17.58 7.61 -5.72
CA PHE A 589 17.85 8.07 -7.07
C PHE A 589 17.74 6.94 -8.09
N VAL A 590 18.36 5.79 -7.81
CA VAL A 590 18.37 4.62 -8.71
C VAL A 590 16.97 4.02 -8.87
N THR A 591 16.16 4.00 -7.83
CA THR A 591 14.80 3.42 -7.86
C THR A 591 13.75 4.33 -8.49
N GLY A 592 14.10 5.55 -8.91
CA GLY A 592 13.21 6.49 -9.63
C GLY A 592 12.64 7.64 -8.80
N GLY A 593 13.20 7.94 -7.63
CA GLY A 593 12.78 9.04 -6.76
C GLY A 593 12.62 10.42 -7.44
N PRO A 594 13.52 10.86 -8.33
CA PRO A 594 13.34 12.14 -9.05
C PRO A 594 12.07 12.19 -9.91
N LEU A 595 11.71 11.09 -10.57
CA LEU A 595 10.47 11.01 -11.36
C LEU A 595 9.25 11.11 -10.44
N TYR A 596 9.29 10.43 -9.29
CA TYR A 596 8.24 10.49 -8.27
C TYR A 596 8.04 11.91 -7.71
N PHE A 597 9.09 12.58 -7.26
CA PHE A 597 8.95 13.90 -6.62
C PHE A 597 8.52 15.01 -7.60
N LEU A 598 9.06 15.02 -8.83
CA LEU A 598 8.63 15.96 -9.87
C LEU A 598 7.18 15.75 -10.30
N PHE A 599 6.71 14.50 -10.28
CA PHE A 599 5.32 14.17 -10.55
C PHE A 599 4.39 14.78 -9.50
N HIS A 600 4.74 14.65 -8.21
CA HIS A 600 3.94 15.25 -7.15
C HIS A 600 3.94 16.78 -7.13
N ILE A 601 5.01 17.44 -7.62
CA ILE A 601 5.02 18.88 -7.87
C ILE A 601 3.95 19.25 -8.91
N GLY A 602 3.84 18.49 -10.00
CA GLY A 602 2.80 18.66 -11.02
C GLY A 602 1.39 18.48 -10.47
N THR A 603 1.19 17.44 -9.66
CA THR A 603 -0.08 17.17 -8.96
C THR A 603 -0.50 18.35 -8.09
N LYS A 604 0.43 18.90 -7.29
CA LYS A 604 0.18 20.05 -6.41
C LYS A 604 -0.19 21.30 -7.19
N TRP A 605 0.55 21.61 -8.26
CA TRP A 605 0.26 22.75 -9.13
C TRP A 605 -1.12 22.66 -9.77
N PHE A 606 -1.44 21.53 -10.38
CA PHE A 606 -2.70 21.36 -11.12
C PHE A 606 -3.90 21.56 -10.21
N TYR A 607 -3.96 20.84 -9.10
CA TYR A 607 -5.11 20.87 -8.20
C TYR A 607 -5.19 22.15 -7.37
N PHE A 608 -4.06 22.71 -6.94
CA PHE A 608 -4.06 24.02 -6.29
C PHE A 608 -4.58 25.09 -7.26
N GLY A 609 -4.05 25.13 -8.49
CA GLY A 609 -4.46 26.07 -9.53
C GLY A 609 -5.92 25.93 -9.93
N GLN A 610 -6.41 24.70 -10.15
CA GLN A 610 -7.80 24.41 -10.48
C GLN A 610 -8.75 24.92 -9.40
N THR A 611 -8.46 24.67 -8.12
CA THR A 611 -9.32 25.12 -7.01
C THR A 611 -9.30 26.64 -6.84
N ILE A 612 -8.16 27.32 -7.06
CA ILE A 612 -8.11 28.79 -7.06
C ILE A 612 -8.93 29.38 -8.22
N LEU A 613 -8.87 28.79 -9.41
CA LEU A 613 -9.50 29.30 -10.63
C LEU A 613 -11.01 29.02 -10.69
N ALA A 614 -11.43 27.82 -10.30
CA ALA A 614 -12.80 27.34 -10.45
C ALA A 614 -13.58 27.26 -9.13
N GLY A 615 -12.90 27.08 -8.00
CA GLY A 615 -13.51 26.78 -6.71
C GLY A 615 -14.15 25.39 -6.65
N GLY A 616 -14.53 24.95 -5.44
CA GLY A 616 -15.26 23.70 -5.23
C GLY A 616 -14.38 22.45 -5.35
N ALA A 617 -13.46 22.27 -4.40
CA ALA A 617 -12.74 21.01 -4.31
C ALA A 617 -13.72 19.87 -4.00
N LYS A 618 -13.58 18.75 -4.70
CA LYS A 618 -14.36 17.54 -4.43
C LYS A 618 -13.42 16.46 -3.94
N TYR A 619 -13.72 15.89 -2.78
CA TYR A 619 -12.97 14.74 -2.29
C TYR A 619 -13.16 13.55 -3.25
N ARG A 620 -12.05 12.99 -3.72
CA ARG A 620 -12.02 11.68 -4.38
C ARG A 620 -11.47 10.68 -3.36
N ALA A 621 -12.28 9.70 -2.97
CA ALA A 621 -11.86 8.70 -1.98
C ALA A 621 -10.55 8.01 -2.39
N THR A 622 -9.56 8.03 -1.49
CA THR A 622 -8.36 7.20 -1.60
C THR A 622 -8.76 5.78 -1.22
N GLY A 623 -8.53 4.81 -2.11
CA GLY A 623 -8.64 3.40 -1.73
C GLY A 623 -7.52 3.05 -0.75
N ARG A 624 -7.68 2.02 0.09
CA ARG A 624 -6.72 1.64 1.14
C ARG A 624 -6.23 0.18 1.06
N GLY A 625 -6.33 -0.42 -0.13
CA GLY A 625 -5.86 -1.79 -0.40
C GLY A 625 -4.36 -1.88 -0.69
N PHE A 626 -3.81 -3.09 -0.66
CA PHE A 626 -2.46 -3.37 -1.13
C PHE A 626 -2.40 -3.13 -2.64
N VAL A 627 -1.51 -2.24 -3.10
CA VAL A 627 -1.36 -1.93 -4.53
C VAL A 627 -0.26 -2.79 -5.12
N THR A 628 -0.59 -4.06 -5.32
CA THR A 628 0.23 -5.03 -6.05
C THR A 628 -0.35 -5.30 -7.45
N LYS A 629 -1.49 -4.70 -7.78
CA LYS A 629 -2.22 -4.93 -9.02
C LYS A 629 -1.86 -3.94 -10.12
N HIS A 630 -1.77 -4.45 -11.34
CA HIS A 630 -1.82 -3.68 -12.56
C HIS A 630 -3.17 -2.93 -12.68
N SER A 631 -3.11 -1.61 -12.79
CA SER A 631 -4.23 -0.79 -13.21
C SER A 631 -4.24 -0.66 -14.73
N ALA A 632 -5.41 -0.86 -15.32
CA ALA A 632 -5.59 -0.81 -16.76
C ALA A 632 -5.27 0.58 -17.33
N PHE A 633 -4.81 0.64 -18.57
CA PHE A 633 -4.40 1.88 -19.22
C PHE A 633 -5.51 2.93 -19.27
N ASP A 634 -6.76 2.55 -19.55
CA ASP A 634 -7.88 3.50 -19.60
C ASP A 634 -8.13 4.16 -18.24
N GLU A 635 -7.94 3.43 -17.14
CA GLU A 635 -8.03 3.96 -15.79
C GLU A 635 -6.88 4.93 -15.53
N LEU A 636 -5.64 4.56 -15.84
CA LEU A 636 -4.47 5.44 -15.70
C LEU A 636 -4.62 6.71 -16.53
N TYR A 637 -5.06 6.59 -17.78
CA TYR A 637 -5.28 7.73 -18.65
C TYR A 637 -6.34 8.68 -18.06
N ARG A 638 -7.49 8.16 -17.64
CA ARG A 638 -8.54 8.97 -17.00
C ARG A 638 -8.08 9.68 -15.73
N PHE A 639 -7.15 9.08 -14.98
CA PHE A 639 -6.59 9.68 -13.76
C PHE A 639 -5.60 10.81 -14.04
N TYR A 640 -4.77 10.67 -15.08
CA TYR A 640 -3.60 11.52 -15.29
C TYR A 640 -3.65 12.40 -16.55
N ALA A 641 -4.64 12.24 -17.42
CA ALA A 641 -4.76 12.97 -18.68
C ALA A 641 -4.76 14.48 -18.48
N SER A 642 -5.72 15.00 -17.72
CA SER A 642 -5.92 16.43 -17.48
C SER A 642 -4.77 17.07 -16.68
N SER A 643 -4.21 16.34 -15.73
CA SER A 643 -3.26 16.86 -14.75
C SER A 643 -1.79 16.77 -15.18
N HIS A 644 -1.41 15.70 -15.89
CA HIS A 644 -0.01 15.41 -16.23
C HIS A 644 0.20 15.16 -17.72
N LEU A 645 -0.56 14.26 -18.37
CA LEU A 645 -0.24 13.84 -19.74
C LEU A 645 -0.38 14.98 -20.76
N TYR A 646 -1.44 15.78 -20.67
CA TYR A 646 -1.62 16.95 -21.55
C TYR A 646 -0.47 17.95 -21.38
N ALA A 647 -0.14 18.25 -20.12
CA ALA A 647 0.92 19.16 -19.74
C ALA A 647 2.30 18.67 -20.20
N ALA A 648 2.56 17.37 -20.07
CA ALA A 648 3.79 16.72 -20.50
C ALA A 648 3.94 16.72 -22.02
N ALA A 649 2.87 16.37 -22.75
CA ALA A 649 2.84 16.42 -24.21
C ALA A 649 3.08 17.85 -24.72
N GLU A 650 2.45 18.86 -24.11
CA GLU A 650 2.66 20.28 -24.42
C GLU A 650 4.13 20.69 -24.25
N ILE A 651 4.78 20.26 -23.14
CA ILE A 651 6.20 20.53 -22.89
C ILE A 651 7.08 19.83 -23.93
N ALA A 652 6.85 18.55 -24.22
CA ALA A 652 7.65 17.79 -25.19
C ALA A 652 7.56 18.36 -26.60
N ILE A 653 6.36 18.71 -27.05
CA ILE A 653 6.14 19.33 -28.37
C ILE A 653 6.83 20.69 -28.42
N GLY A 654 6.67 21.53 -27.38
CA GLY A 654 7.33 22.83 -27.31
C GLY A 654 8.85 22.74 -27.31
N LEU A 655 9.43 21.77 -26.60
CA LEU A 655 10.88 21.53 -26.56
C LEU A 655 11.42 21.01 -27.89
N THR A 656 10.66 20.15 -28.55
CA THR A 656 11.01 19.62 -29.87
C THR A 656 10.99 20.74 -30.91
N LEU A 657 9.95 21.58 -30.89
CA LEU A 657 9.90 22.78 -31.74
C LEU A 657 11.08 23.71 -31.46
N TYR A 658 11.43 23.92 -30.19
CA TYR A 658 12.57 24.76 -29.84
C TYR A 658 13.88 24.20 -30.41
N TYR A 659 14.09 22.88 -30.36
CA TYR A 659 15.25 22.22 -30.96
C TYR A 659 15.33 22.45 -32.47
N MET A 660 14.20 22.40 -33.17
CA MET A 660 14.16 22.52 -34.63
C MET A 660 14.44 23.94 -35.13
N PHE A 661 14.10 24.97 -34.36
CA PHE A 661 14.23 26.36 -34.79
C PHE A 661 15.38 27.12 -34.11
N THR A 662 16.05 26.54 -33.10
CA THR A 662 17.12 27.25 -32.39
C THR A 662 18.37 27.35 -33.24
N ILE A 663 19.03 28.50 -33.19
CA ILE A 663 20.29 28.77 -33.89
C ILE A 663 21.48 28.56 -32.94
N GLY A 664 21.24 28.48 -31.63
CA GLY A 664 22.30 28.38 -30.61
C GLY A 664 22.69 26.95 -30.25
N ASP A 665 24.00 26.73 -30.02
CA ASP A 665 24.55 25.41 -29.64
C ASP A 665 24.25 24.97 -28.20
N GLN A 666 23.59 25.81 -27.39
CA GLN A 666 23.36 25.57 -25.95
C GLN A 666 22.01 24.90 -25.63
N TYR A 667 21.30 24.32 -26.61
CA TYR A 667 19.96 23.74 -26.42
C TYR A 667 19.87 22.80 -25.20
N PHE A 668 20.81 21.85 -25.08
CA PHE A 668 20.78 20.86 -23.99
C PHE A 668 20.92 21.52 -22.61
N ALA A 669 21.88 22.44 -22.45
CA ALA A 669 22.09 23.19 -21.21
C ALA A 669 20.83 23.99 -20.80
N MET A 670 20.08 24.46 -21.79
CA MET A 670 18.87 25.25 -21.61
C MET A 670 17.60 24.42 -21.40
N THR A 671 17.60 23.10 -21.63
CA THR A 671 16.36 22.31 -21.70
C THR A 671 16.37 21.00 -20.93
N TRP A 672 17.52 20.50 -20.47
CA TRP A 672 17.62 19.18 -19.82
C TRP A 672 16.65 19.00 -18.63
N SER A 673 16.44 20.05 -17.82
CA SER A 673 15.54 20.00 -16.67
C SER A 673 14.06 19.98 -17.08
N LEU A 674 13.70 20.58 -18.22
CA LEU A 674 12.35 20.52 -18.78
C LEU A 674 12.05 19.14 -19.39
N TRP A 675 13.06 18.51 -20.02
CA TRP A 675 12.97 17.12 -20.45
C TRP A 675 12.79 16.15 -19.27
N LEU A 676 13.41 16.45 -18.12
CA LEU A 676 13.18 15.69 -16.89
C LEU A 676 11.75 15.86 -16.35
N VAL A 677 11.17 17.07 -16.43
CA VAL A 677 9.76 17.30 -16.09
C VAL A 677 8.84 16.51 -17.01
N PHE A 678 9.09 16.55 -18.33
CA PHE A 678 8.35 15.72 -19.29
C PHE A 678 8.45 14.23 -18.94
N ALA A 679 9.68 13.72 -18.74
CA ALA A 679 9.89 12.31 -18.44
C ALA A 679 9.17 11.88 -17.15
N SER A 680 9.21 12.73 -16.12
CA SER A 680 8.49 12.52 -14.88
C SER A 680 6.98 12.47 -15.11
N TRP A 681 6.38 13.49 -15.73
CA TRP A 681 4.92 13.58 -15.86
C TRP A 681 4.33 12.55 -16.82
N TYR A 682 5.05 12.23 -17.89
CA TYR A 682 4.58 11.31 -18.91
C TYR A 682 4.78 9.84 -18.50
N TRP A 683 5.95 9.47 -17.96
CA TRP A 683 6.28 8.05 -17.70
C TRP A 683 5.93 7.56 -16.30
N SER A 684 5.88 8.42 -15.29
CA SER A 684 5.60 7.97 -13.90
C SER A 684 4.31 7.17 -13.73
N PRO A 685 3.17 7.53 -14.38
CA PRO A 685 1.94 6.73 -14.30
C PRO A 685 2.12 5.26 -14.67
N PHE A 686 2.99 4.98 -15.65
CA PHE A 686 3.22 3.66 -16.18
C PHE A 686 4.37 2.95 -15.46
N TRP A 687 5.46 3.67 -15.21
CA TRP A 687 6.65 3.16 -14.52
C TRP A 687 6.36 2.73 -13.08
N PHE A 688 5.45 3.42 -12.40
CA PHE A 688 5.06 3.10 -11.02
C PHE A 688 3.79 2.24 -10.92
N ASN A 689 3.24 1.79 -12.06
CA ASN A 689 2.15 0.82 -12.09
C ASN A 689 2.71 -0.60 -12.26
N PRO A 690 2.42 -1.55 -11.35
CA PRO A 690 2.91 -2.92 -11.46
C PRO A 690 2.52 -3.57 -12.79
N LEU A 691 3.41 -4.38 -13.36
CA LEU A 691 3.21 -5.16 -14.60
C LEU A 691 2.80 -4.33 -15.84
N SER A 692 3.01 -3.01 -15.85
CA SER A 692 2.68 -2.14 -17.00
C SER A 692 3.33 -2.54 -18.32
N PHE A 693 4.44 -3.26 -18.27
CA PHE A 693 5.19 -3.70 -19.45
C PHE A 693 5.08 -5.22 -19.68
N GLU A 694 4.12 -5.90 -19.04
CA GLU A 694 3.82 -7.31 -19.32
C GLU A 694 2.96 -7.44 -20.57
N TRP A 695 3.29 -8.37 -21.46
CA TRP A 695 2.66 -8.44 -22.78
C TRP A 695 1.16 -8.73 -22.69
N SER A 696 0.74 -9.65 -21.81
CA SER A 696 -0.67 -10.02 -21.65
C SER A 696 -1.53 -8.84 -21.20
N ASP A 697 -1.03 -8.08 -20.24
CA ASP A 697 -1.75 -6.94 -19.65
C ASP A 697 -1.85 -5.79 -20.65
N VAL A 698 -0.76 -5.46 -21.34
CA VAL A 698 -0.76 -4.41 -22.39
C VAL A 698 -1.75 -4.74 -23.51
N MET A 699 -1.87 -6.02 -23.90
CA MET A 699 -2.85 -6.41 -24.91
C MET A 699 -4.30 -6.25 -24.46
N GLU A 700 -4.58 -6.52 -23.19
CA GLU A 700 -5.89 -6.28 -22.62
C GLU A 700 -6.18 -4.78 -22.49
N ASP A 701 -5.17 -3.98 -22.14
CA ASP A 701 -5.25 -2.53 -22.09
C ASP A 701 -5.69 -1.90 -23.41
N PHE A 702 -5.16 -2.37 -24.55
CA PHE A 702 -5.64 -1.93 -25.87
C PHE A 702 -7.13 -2.22 -26.06
N ARG A 703 -7.61 -3.41 -25.69
CA ARG A 703 -9.04 -3.77 -25.84
C ARG A 703 -9.92 -2.89 -24.96
N VAL A 704 -9.55 -2.73 -23.70
CA VAL A 704 -10.31 -1.93 -22.73
C VAL A 704 -10.32 -0.45 -23.13
N TRP A 705 -9.18 0.09 -23.57
CA TRP A 705 -9.07 1.45 -24.10
C TRP A 705 -9.99 1.71 -25.28
N PHE A 706 -9.96 0.86 -26.31
CA PHE A 706 -10.85 1.01 -27.47
C PHE A 706 -12.32 0.89 -27.11
N LYS A 707 -12.65 -0.02 -26.18
CA LYS A 707 -14.03 -0.18 -25.67
C LYS A 707 -14.50 1.09 -24.96
N TRP A 708 -13.64 1.70 -24.15
CA TRP A 708 -13.95 2.94 -23.43
C TRP A 708 -14.09 4.14 -24.37
N MET A 709 -13.19 4.28 -25.35
CA MET A 709 -13.25 5.34 -26.37
C MET A 709 -14.51 5.26 -27.24
N ARG A 710 -14.99 4.05 -27.55
CA ARG A 710 -16.23 3.83 -28.34
C ARG A 710 -17.50 3.72 -27.49
N GLY A 711 -17.39 3.82 -26.17
CA GLY A 711 -18.54 3.68 -25.29
C GLY A 711 -19.51 4.85 -25.46
N ASP A 712 -20.78 4.56 -25.74
CA ASP A 712 -21.83 5.57 -25.82
C ASP A 712 -22.56 5.69 -24.46
N GLY A 713 -22.39 6.81 -23.77
CA GLY A 713 -23.09 7.13 -22.52
C GLY A 713 -22.68 6.31 -21.29
N GLY A 714 -23.47 6.42 -20.21
CA GLY A 714 -23.21 5.73 -18.95
C GLY A 714 -22.29 6.50 -17.99
N ASN A 715 -21.53 5.76 -17.18
CA ASN A 715 -20.61 6.33 -16.19
C ASN A 715 -19.25 6.70 -16.84
N PRO A 716 -18.45 7.60 -16.23
CA PRO A 716 -17.10 7.94 -16.70
C PRO A 716 -16.16 6.74 -16.91
N ASN A 717 -16.39 5.64 -16.19
CA ASN A 717 -15.63 4.40 -16.31
C ASN A 717 -15.97 3.59 -17.58
N GLN A 718 -17.08 3.90 -18.24
CA GLN A 718 -17.60 3.12 -19.37
C GLN A 718 -17.47 3.86 -20.69
N SER A 719 -17.48 5.19 -20.67
CA SER A 719 -17.47 6.04 -21.87
C SER A 719 -16.54 7.25 -21.71
N TRP A 720 -15.75 7.51 -22.76
CA TRP A 720 -14.94 8.71 -22.89
C TRP A 720 -15.79 9.99 -22.83
N GLU A 721 -16.98 10.02 -23.45
CA GLU A 721 -17.81 11.22 -23.50
C GLU A 721 -18.29 11.64 -22.11
N ALA A 722 -18.72 10.66 -21.29
CA ALA A 722 -19.13 10.91 -19.90
C ALA A 722 -17.96 11.41 -19.04
N TRP A 723 -16.78 10.80 -19.19
CA TRP A 723 -15.57 11.25 -18.49
C TRP A 723 -15.15 12.66 -18.89
N PHE A 724 -15.11 12.97 -20.20
CA PHE A 724 -14.71 14.29 -20.70
C PHE A 724 -15.63 15.40 -20.17
N LYS A 725 -16.95 15.14 -20.16
CA LYS A 725 -17.95 16.08 -19.62
C LYS A 725 -17.76 16.33 -18.12
N GLU A 726 -17.54 15.27 -17.33
CA GLU A 726 -17.33 15.40 -15.88
C GLU A 726 -16.02 16.12 -15.57
N GLU A 727 -14.91 15.69 -16.18
CA GLU A 727 -13.58 16.22 -15.91
C GLU A 727 -13.48 17.71 -16.27
N ASN A 728 -14.14 18.14 -17.35
CA ASN A 728 -14.14 19.53 -17.83
C ASN A 728 -15.37 20.36 -17.40
N ALA A 729 -16.23 19.83 -16.53
CA ALA A 729 -17.46 20.52 -16.10
C ALA A 729 -17.18 21.89 -15.47
N TYR A 730 -16.06 22.03 -14.75
CA TYR A 730 -15.70 23.26 -14.04
C TYR A 730 -15.38 24.45 -14.96
N PHE A 731 -15.12 24.23 -16.26
CA PHE A 731 -14.92 25.35 -17.20
C PHE A 731 -16.19 26.20 -17.35
N SER A 732 -17.36 25.61 -17.15
CA SER A 732 -18.64 26.32 -17.16
C SER A 732 -18.82 27.25 -15.95
N THR A 733 -18.19 26.94 -14.81
CA THR A 733 -18.30 27.68 -13.55
C THR A 733 -17.18 28.71 -13.34
N LEU A 734 -16.24 28.84 -14.29
CA LEU A 734 -15.12 29.77 -14.18
C LEU A 734 -15.57 31.24 -14.11
N ARG A 735 -14.89 32.01 -13.26
CA ARG A 735 -15.05 33.46 -13.14
C ARG A 735 -14.49 34.17 -14.38
N PRO A 736 -14.91 35.41 -14.71
CA PRO A 736 -14.43 36.15 -15.88
C PRO A 736 -12.90 36.28 -15.95
N TRP A 737 -12.23 36.53 -14.82
CA TRP A 737 -10.77 36.60 -14.77
C TRP A 737 -10.09 35.25 -15.06
N SER A 738 -10.66 34.15 -14.55
CA SER A 738 -10.16 32.79 -14.80
C SER A 738 -10.33 32.41 -16.27
N LYS A 739 -11.47 32.80 -16.87
CA LYS A 739 -11.72 32.67 -18.32
C LYS A 739 -10.67 33.43 -19.13
N ALA A 740 -10.33 34.66 -18.72
CA ALA A 740 -9.29 35.45 -19.39
C ALA A 740 -7.93 34.74 -19.38
N CYS A 741 -7.54 34.10 -18.27
CA CYS A 741 -6.28 33.34 -18.19
C CYS A 741 -6.24 32.19 -19.21
N VAL A 742 -7.34 31.43 -19.34
CA VAL A 742 -7.45 30.33 -20.33
C VAL A 742 -7.47 30.88 -21.76
N THR A 743 -8.15 32.02 -21.99
CA THR A 743 -8.17 32.69 -23.30
C THR A 743 -6.78 33.17 -23.72
N VAL A 744 -5.96 33.69 -22.79
CA VAL A 744 -4.57 34.09 -23.04
C VAL A 744 -3.72 32.89 -23.46
N LYS A 745 -3.91 31.72 -22.82
CA LYS A 745 -3.26 30.47 -23.25
C LYS A 745 -3.63 30.11 -24.69
N GLY A 746 -4.92 30.20 -25.06
CA GLY A 746 -5.35 30.01 -26.44
C GLY A 746 -4.72 31.02 -27.41
N GLY A 747 -4.57 32.28 -27.00
CA GLY A 747 -3.87 33.31 -27.77
C GLY A 747 -2.39 32.99 -28.01
N LEU A 748 -1.71 32.43 -27.02
CA LEU A 748 -0.33 31.98 -27.14
C LEU A 748 -0.21 30.83 -28.16
N PHE A 749 -1.12 29.85 -28.12
CA PHE A 749 -1.16 28.78 -29.12
C PHE A 749 -1.39 29.30 -30.53
N ALA A 750 -2.32 30.24 -30.70
CA ALA A 750 -2.56 30.88 -31.99
C ALA A 750 -1.30 31.62 -32.48
N LEU A 751 -0.60 32.33 -31.60
CA LEU A 751 0.62 33.05 -31.94
C LEU A 751 1.74 32.10 -32.39
N ILE A 752 1.89 30.94 -31.75
CA ILE A 752 2.84 29.89 -32.17
C ILE A 752 2.46 29.34 -33.55
N ALA A 753 1.17 29.02 -33.77
CA ALA A 753 0.68 28.55 -35.06
C ALA A 753 0.98 29.55 -36.19
N PHE A 754 0.68 30.84 -35.96
CA PHE A 754 0.98 31.90 -36.92
C PHE A 754 2.49 32.11 -37.13
N SER A 755 3.29 31.98 -36.07
CA SER A 755 4.76 32.12 -36.17
C SER A 755 5.36 31.01 -37.02
N ILE A 756 4.96 29.75 -36.79
CA ILE A 756 5.35 28.59 -37.62
C ILE A 756 4.91 28.81 -39.07
N SER A 757 3.71 29.38 -39.27
CA SER A 757 3.16 29.71 -40.60
C SER A 757 3.80 30.94 -41.26
N SER A 758 4.68 31.66 -40.57
CA SER A 758 5.36 32.86 -41.11
C SER A 758 6.83 32.61 -41.49
N THR A 759 7.41 31.53 -40.95
CA THR A 759 8.19 30.51 -41.67
C THR A 759 8.48 30.75 -43.17
N GLY A 760 9.64 31.18 -43.66
CA GLY A 760 9.86 31.49 -45.09
C GLY A 760 9.83 30.33 -46.12
N SER A 761 9.17 29.18 -45.87
CA SER A 761 9.04 28.06 -46.86
C SER A 761 7.74 28.10 -47.68
N GLU A 762 7.68 27.38 -48.79
CA GLU A 762 6.54 27.35 -49.73
C GLU A 762 5.26 26.66 -49.20
N HIS A 763 5.32 26.01 -48.03
CA HIS A 763 4.24 25.21 -47.42
C HIS A 763 3.44 25.93 -46.31
N HIS A 764 3.51 27.26 -46.22
CA HIS A 764 3.23 27.97 -44.98
C HIS A 764 1.92 28.75 -44.86
N SER A 765 1.06 28.83 -45.89
CA SER A 765 -0.17 29.62 -45.79
C SER A 765 -1.41 28.74 -45.66
N ILE A 766 -2.28 29.04 -44.68
CA ILE A 766 -3.64 28.45 -44.56
C ILE A 766 -4.46 28.67 -45.86
N LEU A 767 -4.04 29.63 -46.68
CA LEU A 767 -4.69 30.05 -47.93
C LEU A 767 -4.12 29.38 -49.19
N THR A 768 -3.06 28.56 -49.11
CA THR A 768 -2.46 27.90 -50.28
C THR A 768 -2.83 26.42 -50.38
N GLU A 769 -3.07 25.93 -51.61
CA GLU A 769 -3.35 24.50 -51.88
C GLU A 769 -2.18 23.57 -51.45
N SER A 770 -0.96 24.12 -51.37
CA SER A 770 0.26 23.43 -50.92
C SER A 770 0.23 22.95 -49.45
N THR A 771 -0.69 23.45 -48.63
CA THR A 771 -0.82 23.14 -47.19
C THR A 771 -1.75 21.95 -46.93
N TRP A 772 -2.79 21.79 -47.75
CA TRP A 772 -3.85 20.80 -47.53
C TRP A 772 -3.45 19.39 -47.94
N LEU A 773 -2.60 19.25 -48.97
CA LEU A 773 -2.15 17.94 -49.45
C LEU A 773 -1.26 17.21 -48.42
N PRO A 774 -0.19 17.80 -47.84
CA PRO A 774 0.59 17.14 -46.79
C PRO A 774 -0.23 16.81 -45.54
N LEU A 775 -1.13 17.72 -45.14
CA LEU A 775 -2.02 17.50 -44.00
C LEU A 775 -2.99 16.34 -44.24
N ALA A 776 -3.60 16.27 -45.43
CA ALA A 776 -4.50 15.18 -45.80
C ALA A 776 -3.76 13.83 -45.86
N ILE A 777 -2.54 13.80 -46.39
CA ILE A 777 -1.68 12.61 -46.39
C ILE A 777 -1.39 12.18 -44.95
N CYS A 778 -0.92 13.09 -44.09
CA CYS A 778 -0.64 12.78 -42.68
C CYS A 778 -1.87 12.26 -41.93
N CYS A 779 -3.01 12.93 -42.07
CA CYS A 779 -4.26 12.52 -41.44
C CYS A 779 -4.75 11.16 -41.95
N SER A 780 -4.58 10.87 -43.25
CA SER A 780 -4.92 9.57 -43.83
C SER A 780 -4.00 8.46 -43.33
N MET A 781 -2.69 8.71 -43.22
CA MET A 781 -1.73 7.76 -42.66
C MET A 781 -2.00 7.51 -41.18
N ALA A 782 -2.30 8.55 -40.40
CA ALA A 782 -2.68 8.42 -38.99
C ALA A 782 -4.00 7.64 -38.84
N ALA A 783 -4.99 7.90 -39.70
CA ALA A 783 -6.24 7.14 -39.71
C ALA A 783 -6.01 5.67 -40.05
N VAL A 784 -5.16 5.36 -41.04
CA VAL A 784 -4.77 3.98 -41.38
C VAL A 784 -4.05 3.32 -40.22
N TYR A 785 -3.10 4.00 -39.58
CA TYR A 785 -2.39 3.52 -38.39
C TYR A 785 -3.37 3.15 -37.27
N LEU A 786 -4.22 4.09 -36.87
CA LEU A 786 -5.20 3.91 -35.80
C LEU A 786 -6.21 2.81 -36.13
N SER A 787 -6.62 2.71 -37.40
CA SER A 787 -7.56 1.67 -37.86
C SER A 787 -6.90 0.29 -37.87
N ALA A 788 -5.65 0.20 -38.32
CA ALA A 788 -4.88 -1.04 -38.34
C ALA A 788 -4.67 -1.57 -36.92
N GLU A 789 -4.25 -0.71 -35.99
CA GLU A 789 -4.13 -1.07 -34.58
C GLU A 789 -5.48 -1.47 -33.98
N ALA A 790 -6.53 -0.68 -34.20
CA ALA A 790 -7.86 -1.02 -33.70
C ALA A 790 -8.31 -2.40 -34.16
N VAL A 791 -8.16 -2.73 -35.46
CA VAL A 791 -8.57 -4.04 -36.00
C VAL A 791 -7.68 -5.17 -35.48
N PHE A 792 -6.35 -5.01 -35.49
CA PHE A 792 -5.41 -6.07 -35.10
C PHE A 792 -5.47 -6.40 -33.61
N PHE A 793 -5.64 -5.41 -32.73
CA PHE A 793 -5.69 -5.63 -31.28
C PHE A 793 -7.08 -6.05 -30.80
N THR A 794 -8.17 -5.60 -31.43
CA THR A 794 -9.53 -6.07 -31.07
C THR A 794 -9.86 -7.47 -31.58
N SER A 795 -9.26 -7.93 -32.67
CA SER A 795 -9.54 -9.25 -33.27
C SER A 795 -8.85 -10.42 -32.55
N SER A 796 -7.91 -10.15 -31.65
CA SER A 796 -7.14 -11.21 -30.98
C SER A 796 -7.82 -11.67 -29.69
N ARG A 797 -7.69 -12.96 -29.32
CA ARG A 797 -8.16 -13.50 -28.02
C ARG A 797 -7.07 -13.39 -26.96
N ALA A 798 -7.45 -13.04 -25.72
CA ALA A 798 -6.53 -12.71 -24.62
C ALA A 798 -5.62 -13.86 -24.16
N HIS A 799 -5.98 -15.13 -24.40
CA HIS A 799 -5.23 -16.28 -23.93
C HIS A 799 -4.65 -17.10 -25.10
N GLY A 800 -3.34 -17.34 -25.07
CA GLY A 800 -2.68 -18.30 -25.97
C GLY A 800 -2.11 -17.76 -27.29
N GLU A 801 -1.68 -16.49 -27.37
CA GLU A 801 -1.04 -15.97 -28.58
C GLU A 801 0.36 -16.57 -28.79
N ASN A 802 0.54 -17.33 -29.88
CA ASN A 802 1.83 -17.85 -30.34
C ASN A 802 2.87 -16.72 -30.51
N GLY A 803 4.14 -16.99 -30.19
CA GLY A 803 5.22 -15.98 -30.29
C GLY A 803 5.35 -15.32 -31.66
N LEU A 804 4.98 -16.01 -32.74
CA LEU A 804 4.92 -15.47 -34.09
C LEU A 804 3.87 -14.35 -34.24
N VAL A 805 2.70 -14.49 -33.61
CA VAL A 805 1.65 -13.45 -33.63
C VAL A 805 2.14 -12.21 -32.88
N ARG A 806 2.83 -12.39 -31.76
CA ARG A 806 3.44 -11.29 -31.00
C ARG A 806 4.47 -10.53 -31.84
N PHE A 807 5.36 -11.28 -32.51
CA PHE A 807 6.37 -10.73 -33.41
C PHE A 807 5.74 -9.96 -34.58
N LEU A 808 4.71 -10.51 -35.23
CA LEU A 808 4.02 -9.82 -36.33
C LEU A 808 3.34 -8.52 -35.88
N LYS A 809 2.75 -8.49 -34.68
CA LYS A 809 2.15 -7.27 -34.13
C LYS A 809 3.19 -6.21 -33.82
N LEU A 810 4.30 -6.61 -33.20
CA LEU A 810 5.43 -5.71 -32.99
C LEU A 810 5.96 -5.15 -34.31
N LEU A 811 6.15 -6.02 -35.31
CA LEU A 811 6.59 -5.62 -36.64
C LEU A 811 5.62 -4.63 -37.30
N LEU A 812 4.31 -4.87 -37.19
CA LEU A 812 3.28 -3.97 -37.72
C LEU A 812 3.40 -2.57 -37.09
N VAL A 813 3.50 -2.49 -35.76
CA VAL A 813 3.61 -1.22 -35.03
C VAL A 813 4.93 -0.51 -35.38
N LEU A 814 6.03 -1.23 -35.47
CA LEU A 814 7.33 -0.68 -35.86
C LEU A 814 7.33 -0.17 -37.30
N VAL A 815 6.76 -0.93 -38.25
CA VAL A 815 6.73 -0.56 -39.67
C VAL A 815 5.79 0.63 -39.91
N LEU A 816 4.58 0.60 -39.35
CA LEU A 816 3.64 1.71 -39.51
C LEU A 816 4.12 2.96 -38.76
N GLY A 817 4.68 2.80 -37.56
CA GLY A 817 5.24 3.89 -36.76
C GLY A 817 6.47 4.52 -37.41
N SER A 818 7.42 3.71 -37.88
CA SER A 818 8.59 4.22 -38.64
C SER A 818 8.17 4.87 -39.95
N GLY A 819 7.17 4.31 -40.65
CA GLY A 819 6.58 4.92 -41.84
C GLY A 819 5.99 6.31 -41.57
N LEU A 820 5.26 6.48 -40.46
CA LEU A 820 4.75 7.78 -40.01
C LEU A 820 5.87 8.77 -39.68
N VAL A 821 6.91 8.34 -38.96
CA VAL A 821 8.06 9.21 -38.60
C VAL A 821 8.84 9.63 -39.84
N VAL A 822 9.13 8.68 -40.74
CA VAL A 822 9.82 8.97 -42.00
C VAL A 822 8.99 9.94 -42.83
N ALA A 823 7.68 9.72 -42.94
CA ALA A 823 6.82 10.66 -43.64
C ALA A 823 6.88 12.03 -42.95
N PHE A 824 6.74 12.10 -41.63
CA PHE A 824 6.76 13.35 -40.84
C PHE A 824 8.02 14.19 -41.07
N VAL A 825 9.18 13.54 -41.18
CA VAL A 825 10.47 14.21 -41.33
C VAL A 825 10.81 14.53 -42.79
N TYR A 826 10.52 13.62 -43.72
CA TYR A 826 11.02 13.71 -45.09
C TYR A 826 9.99 14.17 -46.14
N VAL A 827 8.70 14.24 -45.79
CA VAL A 827 7.68 14.83 -46.68
C VAL A 827 7.69 16.34 -46.49
N ASP A 828 8.00 17.06 -47.56
CA ASP A 828 8.09 18.52 -47.56
C ASP A 828 6.80 19.17 -47.03
N GLY A 829 6.97 20.06 -46.03
CA GLY A 829 5.87 20.81 -45.42
C GLY A 829 5.03 20.04 -44.38
N MET A 830 5.16 18.73 -44.26
CA MET A 830 4.20 17.93 -43.48
C MET A 830 4.23 18.23 -41.97
N TRP A 831 5.42 18.32 -41.38
CA TRP A 831 5.54 18.63 -39.96
C TRP A 831 5.15 20.07 -39.63
N GLN A 832 5.47 21.04 -40.50
CA GLN A 832 5.09 22.45 -40.31
C GLN A 832 3.58 22.61 -40.35
N CYS A 833 2.92 22.01 -41.34
CA CYS A 833 1.46 22.05 -41.48
C CYS A 833 0.77 21.35 -40.30
N LEU A 834 1.23 20.16 -39.91
CA LEU A 834 0.63 19.40 -38.81
C LEU A 834 0.73 20.15 -37.48
N LEU A 835 1.91 20.68 -37.15
CA LEU A 835 2.12 21.39 -35.88
C LEU A 835 1.40 22.74 -35.87
N SER A 836 1.47 23.52 -36.96
CA SER A 836 0.73 24.79 -37.06
C SER A 836 -0.78 24.58 -36.91
N MET A 837 -1.36 23.65 -37.66
CA MET A 837 -2.79 23.34 -37.59
C MET A 837 -3.18 22.71 -36.25
N GLY A 838 -2.29 21.92 -35.64
CA GLY A 838 -2.47 21.37 -34.29
C GLY A 838 -2.55 22.46 -33.22
N TYR A 839 -1.62 23.43 -33.23
CA TYR A 839 -1.65 24.58 -32.32
C TYR A 839 -2.85 25.49 -32.57
N LEU A 840 -3.28 25.67 -33.83
CA LEU A 840 -4.49 26.40 -34.16
C LEU A 840 -5.74 25.68 -33.64
N ALA A 841 -5.83 24.36 -33.82
CA ALA A 841 -6.91 23.54 -33.28
C ALA A 841 -6.94 23.58 -31.74
N ALA A 842 -5.77 23.58 -31.08
CA ALA A 842 -5.67 23.74 -29.64
C ALA A 842 -6.15 25.14 -29.18
N ALA A 843 -5.79 26.21 -29.90
CA ALA A 843 -6.29 27.56 -29.62
C ALA A 843 -7.82 27.65 -29.72
N VAL A 844 -8.38 27.15 -30.82
CA VAL A 844 -9.83 27.07 -31.04
C VAL A 844 -10.50 26.20 -29.97
N GLY A 845 -9.89 25.07 -29.62
CA GLY A 845 -10.36 24.18 -28.56
C GLY A 845 -10.43 24.86 -27.19
N CYS A 846 -9.40 25.62 -26.81
CA CYS A 846 -9.38 26.41 -25.58
C CYS A 846 -10.50 27.47 -25.56
N TRP A 847 -10.65 28.26 -26.63
CA TRP A 847 -11.68 29.28 -26.70
C TRP A 847 -13.09 28.70 -26.75
N ALA A 848 -13.31 27.64 -27.53
CA ALA A 848 -14.59 26.96 -27.63
C ALA A 848 -15.00 26.31 -26.31
N LEU A 849 -14.05 25.75 -25.55
CA LEU A 849 -14.32 25.19 -24.22
C LEU A 849 -14.77 26.28 -23.22
N VAL A 850 -14.15 27.46 -23.27
CA VAL A 850 -14.52 28.61 -22.41
C VAL A 850 -15.87 29.23 -22.79
N LEU A 851 -16.18 29.28 -24.09
CA LEU A 851 -17.38 29.91 -24.64
C LEU A 851 -18.62 29.00 -24.60
N PHE A 852 -18.47 27.74 -25.02
CA PHE A 852 -19.58 26.79 -25.20
C PHE A 852 -19.64 25.70 -24.12
N GLY A 853 -18.59 25.55 -23.29
CA GLY A 853 -18.51 24.53 -22.26
C GLY A 853 -18.25 23.11 -22.78
N SER A 854 -18.08 22.16 -21.86
CA SER A 854 -17.78 20.74 -22.17
C SER A 854 -18.92 19.97 -22.84
N ASN A 855 -20.16 20.51 -22.83
CA ASN A 855 -21.33 19.86 -23.42
C ASN A 855 -21.49 20.07 -24.93
N SER A 856 -20.67 20.92 -25.55
CA SER A 856 -20.75 21.18 -26.99
C SER A 856 -20.19 20.01 -27.80
N ARG A 857 -20.93 19.55 -28.82
CA ARG A 857 -20.47 18.49 -29.75
C ARG A 857 -19.20 18.86 -30.50
N PHE A 858 -19.06 20.15 -30.85
CA PHE A 858 -17.86 20.65 -31.52
C PHE A 858 -16.62 20.51 -30.63
N VAL A 859 -16.74 20.95 -29.37
CA VAL A 859 -15.66 20.83 -28.37
C VAL A 859 -15.34 19.35 -28.12
N GLY A 860 -16.37 18.53 -27.91
CA GLY A 860 -16.20 17.08 -27.72
C GLY A 860 -15.45 16.42 -28.88
N THR A 861 -15.74 16.77 -30.13
CA THR A 861 -15.07 16.15 -31.29
C THR A 861 -13.58 16.51 -31.34
N LEU A 862 -13.21 17.76 -31.05
CA LEU A 862 -11.80 18.19 -31.03
C LEU A 862 -10.99 17.46 -29.96
N TYR A 863 -11.52 17.39 -28.73
CA TYR A 863 -10.83 16.71 -27.63
C TYR A 863 -10.85 15.19 -27.78
N PHE A 864 -11.86 14.61 -28.43
CA PHE A 864 -11.89 13.18 -28.75
C PHE A 864 -10.71 12.79 -29.65
N VAL A 865 -10.46 13.57 -30.70
CA VAL A 865 -9.31 13.34 -31.60
C VAL A 865 -8.00 13.50 -30.83
N HIS A 866 -7.88 14.54 -30.01
CA HIS A 866 -6.71 14.76 -29.16
C HIS A 866 -6.42 13.56 -28.25
N ASP A 867 -7.43 13.08 -27.51
CA ASP A 867 -7.28 11.96 -26.59
C ASP A 867 -7.04 10.62 -27.29
N ALA A 868 -7.68 10.40 -28.44
CA ALA A 868 -7.44 9.23 -29.28
C ALA A 868 -5.98 9.19 -29.74
N VAL A 869 -5.45 10.30 -30.26
CA VAL A 869 -4.06 10.38 -30.73
C VAL A 869 -3.09 10.21 -29.56
N LEU A 870 -3.27 10.97 -28.48
CA LEU A 870 -2.37 10.93 -27.33
C LEU A 870 -2.36 9.55 -26.66
N GLY A 871 -3.54 8.96 -26.42
CA GLY A 871 -3.67 7.63 -25.82
C GLY A 871 -3.02 6.54 -26.68
N MET A 872 -3.23 6.58 -27.99
CA MET A 872 -2.67 5.56 -28.90
C MET A 872 -1.16 5.67 -29.07
N VAL A 873 -0.61 6.90 -29.17
CA VAL A 873 0.85 7.11 -29.15
C VAL A 873 1.45 6.53 -27.87
N THR A 874 0.82 6.80 -26.72
CA THR A 874 1.28 6.31 -25.42
C THR A 874 1.25 4.78 -25.35
N LEU A 875 0.13 4.16 -25.73
CA LEU A 875 -0.02 2.70 -25.76
C LEU A 875 0.97 2.02 -26.70
N SER A 876 1.22 2.61 -27.87
CA SER A 876 2.20 2.10 -28.84
C SER A 876 3.62 2.09 -28.28
N LEU A 877 4.00 3.14 -27.55
CA LEU A 877 5.28 3.21 -26.86
C LEU A 877 5.38 2.18 -25.73
N ILE A 878 4.32 1.98 -24.96
CA ILE A 878 4.27 0.96 -23.90
C ILE A 878 4.39 -0.44 -24.50
N LEU A 879 3.72 -0.72 -25.61
CA LEU A 879 3.81 -1.99 -26.33
C LEU A 879 5.23 -2.29 -26.81
N LEU A 880 5.93 -1.27 -27.33
CA LEU A 880 7.32 -1.39 -27.72
C LEU A 880 8.22 -1.75 -26.53
N LEU A 881 8.01 -1.12 -25.37
CA LEU A 881 8.74 -1.44 -24.14
C LEU A 881 8.40 -2.84 -23.61
N ALA A 882 7.13 -3.26 -23.69
CA ALA A 882 6.69 -4.58 -23.28
C ALA A 882 7.32 -5.69 -24.15
N ALA A 883 7.48 -5.43 -25.45
CA ALA A 883 8.12 -6.36 -26.37
C ALA A 883 9.61 -6.59 -26.07
N LEU A 884 10.30 -5.60 -25.47
CA LEU A 884 11.72 -5.71 -25.14
C LEU A 884 11.98 -6.58 -23.90
N TYR A 885 10.95 -6.98 -23.13
CA TYR A 885 10.96 -7.79 -21.89
C TYR A 885 11.80 -7.23 -20.71
N VAL A 886 13.00 -6.73 -20.98
CA VAL A 886 13.94 -6.12 -20.04
C VAL A 886 13.30 -4.96 -19.25
N PRO A 887 12.55 -4.01 -19.86
CA PRO A 887 11.93 -2.92 -19.10
C PRO A 887 11.00 -3.40 -18.00
N GLY A 888 10.19 -4.44 -18.25
CA GLY A 888 9.29 -5.03 -17.25
C GLY A 888 10.05 -5.64 -16.07
N LYS A 889 11.15 -6.37 -16.33
CA LYS A 889 11.98 -6.94 -15.26
C LYS A 889 12.68 -5.87 -14.41
N ILE A 890 13.22 -4.84 -15.06
CA ILE A 890 13.83 -3.70 -14.36
C ILE A 890 12.78 -3.00 -13.50
N GLN A 891 11.60 -2.75 -14.05
CA GLN A 891 10.50 -2.11 -13.34
C GLN A 891 10.11 -2.90 -12.09
N THR A 892 9.83 -4.20 -12.21
CA THR A 892 9.46 -5.05 -11.05
C THR A 892 10.57 -5.07 -10.00
N TRP A 893 11.83 -5.19 -10.42
CA TRP A 893 12.97 -5.18 -9.51
C TRP A 893 13.07 -3.86 -8.75
N LEU A 894 13.02 -2.72 -9.44
CA LEU A 894 13.12 -1.39 -8.81
C LEU A 894 11.92 -1.10 -7.90
N LEU A 895 10.71 -1.52 -8.27
CA LEU A 895 9.49 -1.21 -7.54
C LEU A 895 9.36 -2.04 -6.25
N TYR A 896 9.87 -3.27 -6.24
CA TYR A 896 9.83 -4.20 -5.10
C TYR A 896 11.19 -4.45 -4.43
N ASN A 897 12.23 -3.69 -4.76
CA ASN A 897 13.56 -3.84 -4.17
C ASN A 897 13.54 -3.88 -2.63
N ASN A 898 12.70 -3.06 -1.99
CA ASN A 898 12.55 -3.04 -0.54
C ASN A 898 11.96 -4.34 0.03
N ALA A 899 10.98 -4.93 -0.64
CA ALA A 899 10.41 -6.22 -0.24
C ALA A 899 11.41 -7.36 -0.48
N LEU A 900 12.08 -7.36 -1.64
CA LEU A 900 13.12 -8.32 -2.01
C LEU A 900 14.30 -8.32 -1.02
N SER A 901 14.76 -7.14 -0.60
CA SER A 901 15.86 -6.99 0.36
C SER A 901 15.55 -7.56 1.75
N ARG A 902 14.27 -7.81 2.08
CA ARG A 902 13.83 -8.43 3.34
C ARG A 902 13.66 -9.95 3.25
N GLY A 903 14.09 -10.56 2.15
CA GLY A 903 13.98 -12.00 1.95
C GLY A 903 12.58 -12.45 1.51
N VAL A 904 11.75 -11.54 0.98
CA VAL A 904 10.56 -11.94 0.23
C VAL A 904 11.05 -12.56 -1.07
N VAL A 905 11.09 -13.89 -1.12
CA VAL A 905 11.44 -14.63 -2.32
C VAL A 905 10.26 -14.47 -3.30
N ILE A 906 10.33 -13.45 -4.17
CA ILE A 906 9.33 -13.26 -5.23
C ILE A 906 9.22 -14.52 -6.10
N GLU A 907 10.31 -15.30 -6.24
CA GLU A 907 10.28 -16.61 -6.90
C GLU A 907 9.36 -17.63 -6.21
N ASP A 908 9.18 -17.61 -4.89
CA ASP A 908 8.25 -18.51 -4.19
C ASP A 908 6.80 -18.08 -4.40
N ILE A 909 6.56 -16.77 -4.47
CA ILE A 909 5.25 -16.19 -4.79
C ILE A 909 4.88 -16.49 -6.26
N LEU A 910 5.84 -16.39 -7.18
CA LEU A 910 5.69 -16.72 -8.59
C LEU A 910 5.61 -18.24 -8.86
N ARG A 911 6.37 -19.08 -8.12
CA ARG A 911 6.30 -20.56 -8.19
C ARG A 911 5.01 -21.12 -7.59
N ALA A 912 4.50 -20.51 -6.51
CA ALA A 912 3.20 -20.87 -5.96
C ALA A 912 2.08 -20.64 -6.98
N ASN A 913 2.23 -19.62 -7.83
CA ASN A 913 1.30 -19.31 -8.91
C ASN A 913 1.36 -20.38 -10.03
N SER A 914 2.55 -20.79 -10.49
CA SER A 914 2.68 -21.89 -11.46
C SER A 914 2.16 -23.23 -10.92
N SER A 915 2.35 -23.51 -9.64
CA SER A 915 1.89 -24.77 -9.02
C SER A 915 0.38 -24.86 -8.77
N ASN A 916 -0.34 -23.73 -8.84
CA ASN A 916 -1.79 -23.66 -8.61
C ASN A 916 -2.61 -23.55 -9.90
N ASP A 917 -2.00 -23.16 -11.03
CA ASP A 917 -2.60 -23.29 -12.37
C ASP A 917 -2.58 -24.76 -12.85
N ASP A 918 -1.65 -25.57 -12.34
CA ASP A 918 -1.59 -27.02 -12.59
C ASP A 918 -2.61 -27.84 -11.76
N ARG A 919 -3.58 -27.19 -11.11
CA ARG A 919 -4.68 -27.85 -10.38
C ARG A 919 -5.98 -27.95 -11.19
N ASP A 920 -5.94 -27.69 -12.49
CA ASP A 920 -6.96 -28.17 -13.41
C ASP A 920 -6.57 -29.57 -13.92
N ASP A 921 -7.46 -30.52 -13.63
CA ASP A 921 -7.33 -31.97 -13.77
C ASP A 921 -6.85 -32.42 -15.17
N ASP A 922 -5.96 -33.43 -15.19
CA ASP A 922 -5.43 -34.28 -16.29
C ASP A 922 -3.96 -34.06 -16.77
N LEU A 923 -3.29 -32.91 -16.53
CA LEU A 923 -1.88 -32.74 -16.90
C LEU A 923 -0.85 -33.15 -15.83
N SER A 924 -1.26 -33.19 -14.56
CA SER A 924 -0.36 -33.50 -13.43
C SER A 924 0.14 -34.94 -13.45
N VAL A 925 -0.67 -35.90 -13.92
CA VAL A 925 -0.27 -37.32 -14.05
C VAL A 925 0.74 -37.51 -15.18
N GLN A 926 0.61 -36.79 -16.30
CA GLN A 926 1.58 -36.86 -17.38
C GLN A 926 2.92 -36.22 -17.00
N GLN A 927 2.90 -35.10 -16.29
CA GLN A 927 4.11 -34.46 -15.75
C GLN A 927 4.74 -35.28 -14.61
N MET A 928 3.95 -35.84 -13.68
CA MET A 928 4.48 -36.79 -12.68
C MET A 928 5.08 -38.02 -13.37
N ARG A 929 4.46 -38.52 -14.44
CA ARG A 929 4.98 -39.65 -15.21
C ARG A 929 6.28 -39.30 -15.95
N SER A 930 6.41 -38.09 -16.49
CA SER A 930 7.67 -37.65 -17.10
C SER A 930 8.78 -37.52 -16.06
N ILE A 931 8.48 -36.94 -14.89
CA ILE A 931 9.43 -36.80 -13.77
C ILE A 931 9.84 -38.18 -13.24
N ILE A 932 8.89 -39.10 -13.06
CA ILE A 932 9.18 -40.48 -12.64
C ILE A 932 10.02 -41.20 -13.70
N LEU A 933 9.70 -41.08 -14.99
CA LEU A 933 10.48 -41.70 -16.07
C LEU A 933 11.91 -41.15 -16.13
N GLU A 934 12.09 -39.85 -15.90
CA GLU A 934 13.38 -39.18 -15.88
C GLU A 934 14.21 -39.57 -14.64
N GLN A 935 13.57 -39.62 -13.46
CA GLN A 935 14.17 -40.17 -12.24
C GLN A 935 14.53 -41.64 -12.38
N GLN A 936 13.69 -42.46 -13.02
CA GLN A 936 13.96 -43.88 -13.27
C GLN A 936 15.13 -44.06 -14.24
N ARG A 937 15.21 -43.22 -15.30
CA ARG A 937 16.37 -43.19 -16.21
C ARG A 937 17.64 -42.82 -15.44
N PHE A 938 17.58 -41.81 -14.60
CA PHE A 938 18.69 -41.37 -13.78
C PHE A 938 19.16 -42.47 -12.81
N ILE A 939 18.23 -43.11 -12.08
CA ILE A 939 18.51 -44.24 -11.17
C ILE A 939 19.07 -45.46 -11.94
N ASN A 940 18.56 -45.74 -13.14
CA ASN A 940 19.06 -46.84 -13.98
C ASN A 940 20.49 -46.58 -14.49
N VAL A 941 20.83 -45.34 -14.82
CA VAL A 941 22.21 -44.95 -15.19
C VAL A 941 23.15 -45.10 -13.99
N LEU A 942 22.69 -44.67 -12.81
CA LEU A 942 23.44 -44.81 -11.55
C LEU A 942 23.69 -46.26 -11.16
N THR A 943 22.68 -47.13 -11.27
CA THR A 943 22.80 -48.55 -10.92
C THR A 943 23.54 -49.38 -11.99
N ALA A 944 23.47 -48.99 -13.27
CA ALA A 944 24.24 -49.62 -14.35
C ALA A 944 25.75 -49.30 -14.29
N SER A 945 26.14 -48.19 -13.65
CA SER A 945 27.55 -47.80 -13.49
C SER A 945 28.36 -48.71 -12.54
N GLY A 946 27.70 -49.68 -11.89
CA GLY A 946 28.31 -50.63 -10.95
C GLY A 946 28.91 -51.92 -11.56
N SER A 947 28.75 -52.21 -12.86
CA SER A 947 29.52 -53.31 -13.49
C SER A 947 29.81 -53.06 -14.97
N GLU A 948 31.09 -52.91 -15.32
CA GLU A 948 31.56 -52.73 -16.70
C GLU A 948 31.25 -53.93 -17.62
N THR A 949 30.81 -55.06 -17.06
CA THR A 949 30.55 -56.31 -17.80
C THR A 949 29.24 -56.32 -18.58
N ASP A 950 28.20 -55.61 -18.13
CA ASP A 950 26.87 -55.67 -18.77
C ASP A 950 26.72 -54.73 -19.98
N ILE A 951 27.53 -53.67 -20.07
CA ILE A 951 27.46 -52.67 -21.15
C ILE A 951 27.92 -53.28 -22.50
N ARG A 952 28.74 -54.32 -22.48
CA ARG A 952 29.21 -55.00 -23.71
C ARG A 952 28.16 -55.92 -24.33
N ALA A 953 27.14 -56.35 -23.58
CA ALA A 953 26.12 -57.28 -24.05
C ALA A 953 24.83 -56.61 -24.57
N ALA A 954 24.68 -55.28 -24.42
CA ALA A 954 23.46 -54.58 -24.80
C ALA A 954 23.36 -54.35 -26.33
N GLY A 955 22.23 -54.74 -26.90
CA GLY A 955 21.91 -54.57 -28.32
C GLY A 955 21.86 -53.10 -28.77
N PRO A 956 21.96 -52.84 -30.09
CA PRO A 956 22.30 -51.54 -30.66
C PRO A 956 21.37 -50.39 -30.23
N GLY A 957 20.07 -50.63 -30.03
CA GLY A 957 19.13 -49.59 -29.59
C GLY A 957 19.36 -49.06 -28.16
N LYS A 958 20.01 -49.82 -27.27
CA LYS A 958 20.30 -49.39 -25.89
C LYS A 958 21.59 -48.56 -25.78
N LYS A 959 22.46 -48.60 -26.80
CA LYS A 959 23.72 -47.85 -26.84
C LYS A 959 23.52 -46.40 -27.22
N ASP A 960 22.57 -46.11 -28.12
CA ASP A 960 22.29 -44.73 -28.56
C ASP A 960 21.63 -43.90 -27.45
N ASP A 961 20.75 -44.50 -26.64
CA ASP A 961 20.15 -43.84 -25.47
C ASP A 961 21.17 -43.56 -24.35
N LEU A 962 22.19 -44.42 -24.18
CA LEU A 962 23.25 -44.21 -23.19
C LEU A 962 24.27 -43.14 -23.63
N MET A 963 24.59 -43.09 -24.92
CA MET A 963 25.51 -42.11 -25.50
C MET A 963 24.96 -40.67 -25.39
N HIS A 964 23.65 -40.48 -25.49
CA HIS A 964 23.02 -39.17 -25.31
C HIS A 964 23.09 -38.66 -23.86
N ALA A 965 23.07 -39.54 -22.87
CA ALA A 965 23.17 -39.17 -21.45
C ALA A 965 24.61 -38.84 -21.01
N MET A 966 25.64 -39.37 -21.68
CA MET A 966 27.04 -39.17 -21.29
C MET A 966 27.65 -37.85 -21.77
N SER A 967 26.95 -37.07 -22.61
CA SER A 967 27.44 -35.81 -23.17
C SER A 967 27.45 -34.63 -22.18
N ASP A 968 26.80 -34.74 -21.02
CA ASP A 968 26.70 -33.64 -20.07
C ASP A 968 27.74 -33.76 -18.94
N ASN A 969 28.77 -32.91 -19.00
CA ASN A 969 29.83 -32.81 -17.98
C ASN A 969 29.30 -32.56 -16.55
N THR A 970 28.09 -32.04 -16.41
CA THR A 970 27.36 -31.87 -15.15
C THR A 970 26.91 -33.19 -14.54
N LEU A 971 26.53 -34.18 -15.34
CA LEU A 971 26.07 -35.49 -14.87
C LEU A 971 27.23 -36.27 -14.22
N ASN A 972 28.40 -36.25 -14.84
CA ASN A 972 29.62 -36.90 -14.32
C ASN A 972 30.13 -36.28 -13.00
N ALA A 973 29.87 -35.00 -12.76
CA ALA A 973 30.22 -34.34 -11.50
C ALA A 973 29.27 -34.72 -10.35
N VAL A 974 27.97 -34.88 -10.65
CA VAL A 974 26.97 -35.34 -9.68
C VAL A 974 27.17 -36.83 -9.36
N LEU A 975 27.49 -37.65 -10.36
CA LEU A 975 27.77 -39.08 -10.21
C LEU A 975 28.96 -39.40 -9.29
N ARG A 976 29.97 -38.52 -9.22
CA ARG A 976 31.16 -38.73 -8.37
C ARG A 976 30.97 -38.40 -6.90
N ASN A 977 29.95 -37.62 -6.55
CA ASN A 977 29.83 -37.02 -5.22
C ASN A 977 28.58 -37.47 -4.45
N MET A 978 27.75 -38.36 -5.02
CA MET A 978 26.51 -38.78 -4.39
C MET A 978 26.71 -40.03 -3.53
N SER A 979 26.30 -39.94 -2.26
CA SER A 979 26.43 -41.02 -1.28
C SER A 979 25.38 -42.13 -1.48
N GLU A 980 25.68 -43.36 -1.03
CA GLU A 980 24.70 -44.48 -1.08
C GLU A 980 23.40 -44.16 -0.32
N SER A 981 23.48 -43.34 0.74
CA SER A 981 22.31 -42.85 1.47
C SER A 981 21.42 -41.92 0.64
N GLU A 982 22.01 -41.07 -0.20
CA GLU A 982 21.27 -40.18 -1.09
C GLU A 982 20.64 -40.96 -2.26
N LEU A 983 21.36 -41.98 -2.77
CA LEU A 983 20.81 -42.89 -3.77
C LEU A 983 19.61 -43.68 -3.23
N SER A 984 19.71 -44.17 -1.99
CA SER A 984 18.62 -44.87 -1.30
C SER A 984 17.41 -43.94 -1.05
N ALA A 985 17.65 -42.69 -0.65
CA ALA A 985 16.60 -41.69 -0.46
C ALA A 985 15.89 -41.35 -1.79
N LEU A 986 16.64 -41.29 -2.90
CA LEU A 986 16.10 -41.10 -4.25
C LEU A 986 15.24 -42.30 -4.70
N GLN A 987 15.69 -43.53 -4.43
CA GLN A 987 14.91 -44.74 -4.71
C GLN A 987 13.61 -44.80 -3.89
N ASP A 988 13.68 -44.46 -2.60
CA ASP A 988 12.50 -44.40 -1.73
C ASP A 988 11.51 -43.31 -2.20
N SER A 989 12.01 -42.12 -2.54
CA SER A 989 11.21 -41.04 -3.11
C SER A 989 10.51 -41.44 -4.41
N SER A 990 11.23 -42.08 -5.34
CA SER A 990 10.67 -42.58 -6.60
C SER A 990 9.58 -43.64 -6.36
N SER A 991 9.79 -44.55 -5.40
CA SER A 991 8.82 -45.59 -5.03
C SER A 991 7.52 -45.00 -4.44
N ARG A 992 7.62 -43.95 -3.62
CA ARG A 992 6.47 -43.25 -3.04
C ARG A 992 5.68 -42.51 -4.12
N LEU A 993 6.37 -41.89 -5.08
CA LEU A 993 5.73 -41.24 -6.21
C LEU A 993 4.98 -42.24 -7.11
N GLN A 994 5.53 -43.43 -7.34
CA GLN A 994 4.82 -44.51 -8.05
C GLN A 994 3.58 -44.99 -7.29
N ALA A 995 3.65 -45.10 -5.96
CA ALA A 995 2.50 -45.47 -5.14
C ALA A 995 1.37 -44.43 -5.25
N ILE A 996 1.70 -43.14 -5.16
CA ILE A 996 0.75 -42.03 -5.33
C ILE A 996 0.12 -42.06 -6.73
N MET A 997 0.92 -42.28 -7.78
CA MET A 997 0.43 -42.39 -9.16
C MET A 997 -0.55 -43.55 -9.32
N SER A 998 -0.25 -44.71 -8.74
CA SER A 998 -1.16 -45.88 -8.79
C SER A 998 -2.49 -45.64 -8.08
N GLU A 999 -2.49 -44.81 -7.02
CA GLU A 999 -3.70 -44.44 -6.29
C GLU A 999 -4.54 -43.42 -7.06
N GLU A 1000 -3.88 -42.44 -7.69
CA GLU A 1000 -4.49 -41.48 -8.62
C GLU A 1000 -5.12 -42.19 -9.83
N GLU A 1001 -4.41 -43.13 -10.47
CA GLU A 1001 -4.94 -43.91 -11.60
C GLU A 1001 -6.19 -44.71 -11.22
N ARG A 1002 -6.22 -45.28 -10.00
CA ARG A 1002 -7.43 -45.94 -9.47
C ARG A 1002 -8.59 -44.98 -9.26
N LYS A 1003 -8.34 -43.77 -8.74
CA LYS A 1003 -9.37 -42.74 -8.55
C LYS A 1003 -9.91 -42.24 -9.88
N VAL A 1004 -9.06 -42.05 -10.89
CA VAL A 1004 -9.45 -41.66 -12.24
C VAL A 1004 -10.29 -42.77 -12.91
N ALA A 1005 -9.90 -44.04 -12.75
CA ALA A 1005 -10.68 -45.18 -13.25
C ALA A 1005 -12.08 -45.25 -12.59
N GLN A 1006 -12.17 -44.99 -11.27
CA GLN A 1006 -13.44 -44.92 -10.56
C GLN A 1006 -14.31 -43.74 -11.00
N ARG A 1007 -13.72 -42.56 -11.23
CA ARG A 1007 -14.45 -41.38 -11.75
C ARG A 1007 -14.96 -41.62 -13.16
N LYS A 1008 -14.18 -42.28 -14.03
CA LYS A 1008 -14.64 -42.67 -15.37
C LYS A 1008 -15.77 -43.68 -15.32
N GLN A 1009 -15.70 -44.66 -14.41
CA GLN A 1009 -16.82 -45.59 -14.16
C GLN A 1009 -18.08 -44.87 -13.69
N GLN A 1010 -17.96 -43.93 -12.75
CA GLN A 1010 -19.11 -43.15 -12.26
C GLN A 1010 -19.70 -42.23 -13.33
N GLN A 1011 -18.87 -41.61 -14.16
CA GLN A 1011 -19.32 -40.79 -15.29
C GLN A 1011 -19.98 -41.63 -16.38
N GLU A 1012 -19.50 -42.85 -16.63
CA GLU A 1012 -20.12 -43.76 -17.58
C GLU A 1012 -21.45 -44.29 -17.05
N GLU A 1013 -21.54 -44.60 -15.75
CA GLU A 1013 -22.81 -44.93 -15.08
C GLU A 1013 -23.79 -43.76 -15.10
N GLN A 1014 -23.34 -42.51 -14.89
CA GLN A 1014 -24.17 -41.32 -15.03
C GLN A 1014 -24.63 -41.08 -16.46
N ARG A 1015 -23.76 -41.23 -17.47
CA ARG A 1015 -24.15 -41.10 -18.89
C ARG A 1015 -25.16 -42.16 -19.31
N LEU A 1016 -25.01 -43.40 -18.82
CA LEU A 1016 -25.96 -44.48 -19.09
C LEU A 1016 -27.29 -44.26 -18.38
N ALA A 1017 -27.29 -43.67 -17.18
CA ALA A 1017 -28.49 -43.26 -16.46
C ALA A 1017 -29.21 -42.09 -17.15
N GLU A 1018 -28.48 -41.09 -17.65
CA GLU A 1018 -29.03 -39.96 -18.43
C GLU A 1018 -29.59 -40.40 -19.79
N ALA A 1019 -29.03 -41.46 -20.40
CA ALA A 1019 -29.55 -42.08 -21.61
C ALA A 1019 -30.79 -42.98 -21.37
N GLY A 1020 -31.28 -43.10 -20.13
CA GLY A 1020 -32.47 -43.88 -19.79
C GLY A 1020 -32.28 -45.40 -19.86
N ILE A 1021 -31.04 -45.89 -19.90
CA ILE A 1021 -30.72 -47.32 -20.00
C ILE A 1021 -30.44 -47.87 -18.61
N ASN A 1022 -31.31 -48.76 -18.13
CA ASN A 1022 -31.17 -49.36 -16.80
C ASN A 1022 -29.94 -50.30 -16.76
N PRO A 1023 -28.90 -50.03 -15.94
CA PRO A 1023 -27.61 -50.76 -16.00
C PRO A 1023 -27.69 -52.20 -15.47
N SER A 1024 -28.83 -52.61 -14.91
CA SER A 1024 -29.06 -53.98 -14.41
C SER A 1024 -29.40 -55.01 -15.51
N LEU A 1025 -29.61 -54.59 -16.77
CA LEU A 1025 -30.02 -55.47 -17.88
C LEU A 1025 -28.95 -55.70 -18.95
N SER A 1026 -27.80 -55.00 -18.90
CA SER A 1026 -26.71 -55.18 -19.88
C SER A 1026 -25.67 -56.23 -19.48
N ARG A 1027 -25.71 -56.74 -18.23
CA ARG A 1027 -24.78 -57.77 -17.74
C ARG A 1027 -25.07 -59.21 -18.21
N THR A 1028 -26.10 -59.45 -19.01
CA THR A 1028 -26.52 -60.82 -19.40
C THR A 1028 -26.37 -61.14 -20.89
N ARG A 1029 -25.71 -60.30 -21.70
CA ARG A 1029 -25.43 -60.60 -23.11
C ARG A 1029 -24.01 -60.21 -23.54
N ARG A 1030 -23.02 -60.87 -22.95
CA ARG A 1030 -21.73 -61.12 -23.61
C ARG A 1030 -20.99 -62.28 -22.93
N ALA A 1031 -21.69 -63.41 -22.83
CA ALA A 1031 -21.06 -64.71 -22.73
C ALA A 1031 -21.41 -65.43 -24.03
N PHE A 1032 -20.41 -65.69 -24.86
CA PHE A 1032 -20.29 -66.68 -25.95
C PHE A 1032 -19.27 -66.16 -26.96
N SER A 1033 -17.99 -66.22 -26.57
CA SER A 1033 -16.89 -66.45 -27.52
C SER A 1033 -15.91 -67.40 -26.83
N THR A 1034 -15.63 -68.50 -27.51
CA THR A 1034 -14.85 -69.65 -27.07
C THR A 1034 -13.35 -69.39 -27.19
N SER A 1035 -12.70 -69.12 -26.07
CA SER A 1035 -11.25 -69.15 -25.79
C SER A 1035 -11.13 -68.47 -24.41
N ASP A 1036 -10.87 -69.13 -23.30
CA ASP A 1036 -9.70 -69.95 -23.05
C ASP A 1036 -9.96 -70.91 -21.89
N PHE A 1037 -9.73 -72.19 -22.16
CA PHE A 1037 -9.44 -73.20 -21.15
C PHE A 1037 -7.92 -73.14 -20.91
N SER A 1038 -7.47 -72.85 -19.69
CA SER A 1038 -6.39 -73.55 -18.98
C SER A 1038 -5.83 -72.73 -17.81
N ALA A 1039 -5.33 -73.47 -16.82
CA ALA A 1039 -4.52 -73.04 -15.67
C ALA A 1039 -5.27 -72.55 -14.41
N ILE A 1040 -5.70 -73.55 -13.64
CA ILE A 1040 -5.77 -73.54 -12.18
C ILE A 1040 -4.32 -73.57 -11.62
N PRO A 1041 -4.03 -72.87 -10.52
CA PRO A 1041 -3.58 -73.54 -9.28
C PRO A 1041 -4.43 -73.02 -8.09
N ALA A 1042 -5.28 -73.82 -7.46
CA ALA A 1042 -5.01 -74.83 -6.43
C ALA A 1042 -4.39 -74.27 -5.13
N ASN A 1043 -5.26 -74.17 -4.12
CA ASN A 1043 -5.01 -74.24 -2.67
C ASN A 1043 -4.42 -73.02 -1.95
N ALA A 1044 -5.29 -72.28 -1.25
CA ALA A 1044 -5.44 -72.46 0.20
C ALA A 1044 -6.66 -71.67 0.71
N SER A 1045 -7.60 -72.38 1.30
CA SER A 1045 -8.71 -71.87 2.11
C SER A 1045 -8.56 -72.47 3.53
N PRO A 1046 -9.46 -72.19 4.47
CA PRO A 1046 -9.80 -70.91 5.11
C PRO A 1046 -9.82 -71.09 6.66
N PHE A 1047 -10.27 -70.10 7.44
CA PHE A 1047 -11.11 -70.22 8.66
C PHE A 1047 -11.16 -68.83 9.33
N ASN A 1048 -12.17 -68.02 8.99
CA ASN A 1048 -13.49 -67.86 9.63
C ASN A 1048 -13.52 -66.81 10.75
N LEU A 1049 -14.08 -65.65 10.39
CA LEU A 1049 -14.91 -64.79 11.24
C LEU A 1049 -16.18 -65.54 11.67
N PRO A 1050 -16.87 -65.07 12.72
CA PRO A 1050 -18.27 -64.66 12.47
C PRO A 1050 -18.70 -63.47 13.35
N THR A 1051 -19.53 -62.54 12.88
CA THR A 1051 -20.98 -62.39 13.17
C THR A 1051 -21.28 -60.88 13.24
N GLN A 1052 -22.44 -60.27 13.00
CA GLN A 1052 -23.77 -60.64 12.48
C GLN A 1052 -24.56 -59.33 12.24
N ASN A 1053 -25.56 -59.40 11.35
CA ASN A 1053 -26.89 -58.74 11.32
C ASN A 1053 -27.03 -57.20 11.39
N GLY A 1054 -27.91 -56.52 10.63
CA GLY A 1054 -28.92 -56.98 9.66
C GLY A 1054 -29.98 -55.90 9.35
N SER A 1055 -30.59 -56.01 8.15
CA SER A 1055 -31.99 -55.64 7.75
C SER A 1055 -32.48 -54.18 7.85
N ALA A 1056 -33.42 -53.66 7.04
CA ALA A 1056 -34.09 -54.07 5.80
C ALA A 1056 -34.98 -52.92 5.26
N ALA A 1057 -35.42 -53.11 4.02
CA ALA A 1057 -36.29 -52.25 3.21
C ALA A 1057 -37.81 -52.36 3.52
N SER A 1058 -38.54 -51.43 2.90
CA SER A 1058 -39.99 -51.20 2.86
C SER A 1058 -40.86 -52.25 2.15
N GLY A 1059 -42.16 -52.27 2.48
CA GLY A 1059 -43.22 -52.86 1.65
C GLY A 1059 -44.67 -52.39 1.97
N ASN A 1060 -45.32 -51.81 0.96
CA ASN A 1060 -46.71 -51.97 0.49
C ASN A 1060 -48.02 -51.66 1.31
N ARG A 1061 -48.85 -50.83 0.65
CA ARG A 1061 -50.30 -50.95 0.28
C ARG A 1061 -51.46 -50.43 1.17
N THR A 1062 -52.40 -49.79 0.41
CA THR A 1062 -53.89 -49.72 0.48
C THR A 1062 -54.65 -48.63 1.28
N SER A 1063 -55.26 -47.71 0.50
CA SER A 1063 -56.67 -47.28 0.41
C SER A 1063 -57.48 -46.63 1.57
N ALA A 1064 -58.09 -45.49 1.19
CA ALA A 1064 -59.49 -45.07 1.40
C ALA A 1064 -59.89 -44.17 2.61
N ALA A 1065 -60.34 -42.97 2.20
CA ALA A 1065 -61.58 -42.26 2.56
C ALA A 1065 -61.71 -41.41 3.86
N ASN A 1066 -62.21 -40.19 3.59
CA ASN A 1066 -63.02 -39.26 4.39
C ASN A 1066 -62.34 -38.35 5.44
N GLY A 1067 -62.41 -37.03 5.15
CA GLY A 1067 -62.24 -35.95 6.14
C GLY A 1067 -63.51 -35.75 7.00
N PRO A 1068 -63.84 -34.54 7.49
CA PRO A 1068 -63.10 -33.26 7.48
C PRO A 1068 -63.02 -32.60 8.89
N HIS A 1069 -62.25 -31.51 9.04
CA HIS A 1069 -62.69 -30.21 9.58
C HIS A 1069 -61.53 -29.25 9.93
N ALA A 1070 -61.52 -28.13 9.18
CA ALA A 1070 -61.45 -26.72 9.58
C ALA A 1070 -60.75 -26.24 10.88
N ALA A 1071 -60.00 -25.15 10.67
CA ALA A 1071 -59.73 -23.97 11.54
C ALA A 1071 -59.04 -24.25 12.88
N VAL A 1072 -57.89 -23.65 13.20
CA VAL A 1072 -57.47 -22.23 13.12
C VAL A 1072 -56.00 -22.13 12.74
#